data_AF-G4ZUW6-F1
#
_entry.id   AF-G4ZUW6-F1
#
_cell.length_a   1.000
_cell.length_b   1.000
_cell.length_c   1.000
_cell.angle_alpha   90.00
_cell.angle_beta   90.00
_cell.angle_gamma   90.00
#
_symmetry.space_group_name_H-M   'P 1'
#
loop_
_entity.id
_entity.type
_entity.pdbx_description
1 polymer ?
#
loop_
_entity_poly.entity_id
_entity_poly.type
_entity_poly.pdbx_seq_one_letter_code
_entity_poly.pdbx_strand_id
1 'polypeptide(L)'
;MSRADEASGSDFASSSDEEGQQVRATRRAFVVCKVFPTLEEAQIGIDVLDGFHYKYKHNYGNAGNGGRRSPDESGAQFVLEETDMHGDEDQDIQRRGIHGALKREIDSILFGGAGPKKCRKLLLDRHGDNPVMLQHLPTESQLKNRKAGLRKKQSEWAYTHLCTSKSDFFGHEDDISAADAATQFANKSRQFQHGVIVLECFEHDFIDQDGKAVKSFGLILTSRHMLLSIPKAYECQQDIGVLGATDGTYKLHFGGWTLVDFETYTTHYSRKQYSKTFVPWMYMFVKTEHQTAYATLFRTAKHFTRLFFGVDLALAYGSLDRTQGIANAFKEVWPDVILLNCYPHLVRKSREKIKLLKDPAFYEDNVLPDIRYLSKARSAKQFKALSKLFLEFWIQQNERDYAKWFEDIYLGDTWGNWFYVAAAAGITPSQNALEAHHRVIKKVCVGTLRASTSVVLNDSIPRILGLQESEPARPALNHFSEGPFMSGVVARAQTLVQEKSNHYMIKDTGEFVVSPKNIHSAVLNRDRATIYRNSINGKLPPGMTVNLVELHCLFIHQVRLLRRDPLLDGGMITAAPSIPSQTIQAIRKKYVCDCALFYQTGWQCSHVVAAMTLQKEISIQGMLKALPTRKLSGGVLKYPARPLHWNLMKESKIPDDSGSEVEQFLLGKGISWGETNDVFFWMTKFSNGAQVKLECQELAECLTRAYTHGADVAGAVAY
;
A
#
# COMPACT_ATOMS: atom_id res chain seq x y z
N MET A 1 -13.66 -36.73 -65.48
CA MET A 1 -13.06 -37.75 -66.37
C MET A 1 -12.50 -37.03 -67.60
N SER A 2 -11.42 -37.58 -68.17
CA SER A 2 -10.64 -37.17 -69.36
C SER A 2 -9.82 -35.86 -69.32
N ARG A 3 -8.52 -36.08 -69.08
CA ARG A 3 -7.33 -35.42 -69.67
C ARG A 3 -7.52 -34.95 -71.12
N ALA A 4 -6.83 -33.89 -71.53
CA ALA A 4 -5.60 -33.99 -72.34
C ALA A 4 -5.03 -32.61 -72.70
N ASP A 5 -3.71 -32.51 -72.53
CA ASP A 5 -2.82 -31.50 -73.10
C ASP A 5 -2.89 -31.48 -74.63
N GLU A 6 -2.59 -30.35 -75.26
CA GLU A 6 -1.58 -30.30 -76.32
C GLU A 6 -1.19 -28.86 -76.69
N ALA A 7 0.12 -28.63 -76.69
CA ALA A 7 0.78 -27.44 -77.18
C ALA A 7 1.03 -27.55 -78.69
N SER A 8 0.99 -26.42 -79.41
CA SER A 8 1.79 -26.25 -80.63
C SER A 8 2.04 -24.77 -80.90
N GLY A 9 3.30 -24.43 -81.16
CA GLY A 9 3.76 -23.10 -81.52
C GLY A 9 3.98 -22.92 -83.03
N SER A 10 4.20 -21.66 -83.42
CA SER A 10 5.01 -21.18 -84.55
C SER A 10 4.86 -19.65 -84.55
N ASP A 11 5.89 -18.89 -84.17
CA ASP A 11 7.00 -18.36 -85.00
C ASP A 11 6.50 -17.44 -86.13
N PHE A 12 6.60 -16.11 -86.05
CA PHE A 12 7.73 -15.15 -86.00
C PHE A 12 7.98 -14.45 -87.36
N ALA A 13 8.41 -13.18 -87.25
CA ALA A 13 8.91 -12.21 -88.25
C ALA A 13 7.85 -11.28 -88.90
N SER A 14 8.05 -9.95 -89.03
CA SER A 14 9.29 -9.16 -89.05
C SER A 14 9.10 -7.66 -88.74
N SER A 15 10.25 -6.96 -88.62
CA SER A 15 10.53 -5.50 -88.64
C SER A 15 10.76 -4.89 -87.24
N SER A 16 11.99 -4.90 -86.70
CA SER A 16 13.26 -4.19 -87.05
C SER A 16 13.39 -2.80 -86.39
N ASP A 17 14.11 -2.83 -85.26
CA ASP A 17 15.16 -1.92 -84.75
C ASP A 17 14.97 -0.39 -84.71
N GLU A 18 15.04 0.19 -83.50
CA GLU A 18 16.19 1.04 -83.10
C GLU A 18 16.28 1.27 -81.56
N GLU A 19 17.37 0.73 -81.00
CA GLU A 19 18.25 1.08 -79.87
C GLU A 19 17.79 1.70 -78.52
N GLY A 20 18.26 1.04 -77.45
CA GLY A 20 18.41 1.56 -76.09
C GLY A 20 18.92 0.49 -75.11
N GLN A 21 20.24 0.27 -75.06
CA GLN A 21 20.96 -0.69 -74.19
C GLN A 21 20.55 -0.63 -72.69
N GLN A 22 20.21 -1.78 -72.10
CA GLN A 22 20.26 -1.99 -70.64
C GLN A 22 21.22 -3.14 -70.31
N VAL A 23 22.35 -2.79 -69.70
CA VAL A 23 23.37 -3.70 -69.19
C VAL A 23 22.82 -4.51 -68.01
N ARG A 24 22.94 -5.84 -68.09
CA ARG A 24 22.54 -6.79 -67.03
C ARG A 24 23.65 -6.87 -65.99
N ALA A 25 23.40 -6.44 -64.75
CA ALA A 25 24.38 -6.52 -63.66
C ALA A 25 24.57 -7.96 -63.15
N THR A 26 25.82 -8.43 -63.16
CA THR A 26 26.29 -9.72 -62.64
C THR A 26 26.24 -9.75 -61.10
N ARG A 27 25.62 -10.76 -60.49
CA ARG A 27 25.67 -10.96 -59.02
C ARG A 27 27.07 -11.41 -58.59
N ARG A 28 27.72 -10.65 -57.70
CA ARG A 28 28.96 -11.05 -57.01
C ARG A 28 28.67 -12.01 -55.84
N ALA A 29 29.65 -12.86 -55.52
CA ALA A 29 29.56 -13.88 -54.48
C ALA A 29 29.94 -13.32 -53.09
N PHE A 30 29.21 -13.73 -52.05
CA PHE A 30 29.41 -13.30 -50.65
C PHE A 30 30.64 -13.98 -50.02
N VAL A 31 31.36 -13.26 -49.15
CA VAL A 31 32.53 -13.76 -48.43
C VAL A 31 32.16 -14.01 -46.96
N VAL A 32 32.53 -15.18 -46.44
CA VAL A 32 32.30 -15.57 -45.03
C VAL A 32 33.38 -14.94 -44.16
N CYS A 33 32.98 -14.17 -43.15
CA CYS A 33 33.90 -13.42 -42.30
C CYS A 33 34.24 -14.14 -41.00
N LYS A 34 33.26 -14.79 -40.35
CA LYS A 34 33.49 -15.52 -39.09
C LYS A 34 32.35 -16.49 -38.78
N VAL A 35 32.68 -17.58 -38.07
CA VAL A 35 31.72 -18.62 -37.65
C VAL A 35 31.68 -18.68 -36.12
N PHE A 36 30.48 -18.69 -35.56
CA PHE A 36 30.25 -18.73 -34.13
C PHE A 36 29.45 -19.99 -33.72
N PRO A 37 29.75 -20.56 -32.55
CA PRO A 37 29.07 -21.76 -32.05
C PRO A 37 27.67 -21.47 -31.49
N THR A 38 27.36 -20.23 -31.10
CA THR A 38 26.03 -19.84 -30.60
C THR A 38 25.55 -18.51 -31.19
N LEU A 39 24.22 -18.32 -31.25
CA LEU A 39 23.58 -17.09 -31.74
C LEU A 39 23.94 -15.87 -30.87
N GLU A 40 24.06 -16.09 -29.56
CA GLU A 40 24.32 -15.04 -28.57
C GLU A 40 25.76 -14.50 -28.71
N GLU A 41 26.74 -15.38 -28.94
CA GLU A 41 28.12 -14.96 -29.27
C GLU A 41 28.22 -14.26 -30.63
N ALA A 42 27.42 -14.69 -31.62
CA ALA A 42 27.33 -14.03 -32.91
C ALA A 42 26.66 -12.64 -32.82
N GLN A 43 25.81 -12.39 -31.82
CA GLN A 43 25.24 -11.07 -31.53
C GLN A 43 26.27 -10.16 -30.84
N ILE A 44 27.00 -10.69 -29.85
CA ILE A 44 28.04 -9.95 -29.13
C ILE A 44 29.21 -9.58 -30.06
N GLY A 45 29.60 -10.48 -30.98
CA GLY A 45 30.66 -10.22 -31.95
C GLY A 45 30.35 -9.09 -32.93
N ILE A 46 29.07 -8.80 -33.21
CA ILE A 46 28.65 -7.67 -34.06
C ILE A 46 28.86 -6.34 -33.36
N ASP A 47 28.63 -6.26 -32.05
CA ASP A 47 28.79 -5.01 -31.29
C ASP A 47 30.27 -4.57 -31.17
N VAL A 48 31.21 -5.46 -31.52
CA VAL A 48 32.67 -5.21 -31.53
C VAL A 48 33.19 -4.85 -32.93
N LEU A 49 32.42 -5.09 -33.99
CA LEU A 49 32.84 -4.86 -35.38
C LEU A 49 32.24 -3.55 -35.90
N ASP A 50 33.13 -2.60 -36.21
CA ASP A 50 32.84 -1.25 -36.66
C ASP A 50 31.74 -1.17 -37.74
N GLY A 51 30.75 -0.31 -37.54
CA GLY A 51 30.05 0.47 -38.58
C GLY A 51 29.29 -0.22 -39.73
N PHE A 52 29.41 -1.52 -39.97
CA PHE A 52 28.88 -2.20 -41.16
C PHE A 52 27.58 -3.00 -40.91
N HIS A 53 26.79 -3.20 -41.97
CA HIS A 53 25.57 -4.03 -41.91
C HIS A 53 25.91 -5.50 -42.17
N TYR A 54 25.53 -6.40 -41.24
CA TYR A 54 25.67 -7.84 -41.40
C TYR A 54 24.31 -8.53 -41.48
N LYS A 55 24.22 -9.65 -42.19
CA LYS A 55 22.99 -10.45 -42.30
C LYS A 55 23.22 -11.87 -41.80
N TYR A 56 22.34 -12.34 -40.91
CA TYR A 56 22.37 -13.72 -40.43
C TYR A 56 21.75 -14.65 -41.46
N LYS A 57 22.42 -15.76 -41.74
CA LYS A 57 21.85 -16.88 -42.49
C LYS A 57 21.94 -18.14 -41.65
N HIS A 58 20.80 -18.82 -41.49
CA HIS A 58 20.77 -20.17 -40.96
C HIS A 58 21.21 -21.12 -42.07
N ASN A 59 22.30 -21.84 -41.86
CA ASN A 59 22.72 -22.90 -42.76
C ASN A 59 21.94 -24.17 -42.41
N TYR A 60 20.68 -24.27 -42.83
CA TYR A 60 20.06 -25.57 -43.00
C TYR A 60 20.64 -26.12 -44.30
N GLY A 61 21.47 -27.16 -44.21
CA GLY A 61 22.12 -27.77 -45.38
C GLY A 61 21.12 -28.00 -46.52
N ASN A 62 21.59 -27.81 -47.76
CA ASN A 62 20.80 -27.85 -48.99
C ASN A 62 19.87 -29.08 -49.07
N ALA A 63 18.58 -28.89 -48.80
CA ALA A 63 17.51 -29.73 -49.32
C ALA A 63 16.23 -28.89 -49.46
N GLY A 64 15.73 -28.79 -50.68
CA GLY A 64 14.54 -28.02 -51.03
C GLY A 64 13.23 -28.60 -50.50
N ASN A 65 12.22 -27.74 -50.51
CA ASN A 65 10.78 -27.99 -50.37
C ASN A 65 10.25 -28.69 -49.10
N GLY A 66 9.52 -27.90 -48.29
CA GLY A 66 8.28 -28.28 -47.62
C GLY A 66 8.27 -29.51 -46.68
N GLY A 67 8.50 -29.29 -45.38
CA GLY A 67 8.14 -30.26 -44.34
C GLY A 67 8.53 -29.83 -42.92
N ARG A 68 7.58 -29.87 -41.96
CA ARG A 68 7.83 -29.69 -40.51
C ARG A 68 8.62 -30.87 -39.95
N ARG A 69 9.70 -30.62 -39.19
CA ARG A 69 10.22 -31.51 -38.13
C ARG A 69 10.78 -30.71 -36.95
N SER A 70 10.64 -31.30 -35.77
CA SER A 70 11.04 -30.82 -34.43
C SER A 70 12.55 -30.65 -34.28
N PRO A 71 13.04 -29.77 -33.37
CA PRO A 71 14.45 -29.49 -33.20
C PRO A 71 15.12 -30.59 -32.36
N ASP A 72 16.12 -31.25 -32.93
CA ASP A 72 17.08 -32.05 -32.17
C ASP A 72 18.39 -31.24 -32.07
N GLU A 73 18.92 -31.18 -30.85
CA GLU A 73 20.06 -30.37 -30.45
C GLU A 73 21.37 -31.07 -30.84
N SER A 74 22.03 -30.61 -31.92
CA SER A 74 23.50 -30.58 -32.04
C SER A 74 23.92 -30.18 -33.47
N GLY A 75 24.56 -29.02 -33.60
CA GLY A 75 25.31 -28.67 -34.83
C GLY A 75 24.88 -27.43 -35.61
N ALA A 76 24.03 -26.56 -35.08
CA ALA A 76 23.74 -25.28 -35.74
C ALA A 76 24.92 -24.31 -35.61
N GLN A 77 25.68 -24.10 -36.69
CA GLN A 77 26.74 -23.08 -36.76
C GLN A 77 26.18 -21.77 -37.34
N PHE A 78 26.56 -20.64 -36.74
CA PHE A 78 26.12 -19.31 -37.13
C PHE A 78 27.22 -18.63 -37.94
N VAL A 79 26.93 -18.29 -39.20
CA VAL A 79 27.91 -17.72 -40.14
C VAL A 79 27.60 -16.24 -40.37
N LEU A 80 28.63 -15.39 -40.21
CA LEU A 80 28.58 -13.97 -40.55
C LEU A 80 29.11 -13.77 -41.98
N GLU A 81 28.29 -13.19 -42.86
CA GLU A 81 28.67 -12.78 -44.21
C GLU A 81 28.70 -11.25 -44.28
N GLU A 82 29.75 -10.68 -44.86
CA GLU A 82 29.87 -9.24 -45.12
C GLU A 82 29.08 -8.89 -46.38
N THR A 83 28.23 -7.87 -46.29
CA THR A 83 27.61 -7.27 -47.47
C THR A 83 28.48 -6.10 -47.91
N ASP A 84 28.89 -6.12 -49.18
CA ASP A 84 29.86 -5.21 -49.82
C ASP A 84 29.85 -3.77 -49.28
N MET A 85 31.06 -3.23 -49.14
CA MET A 85 31.36 -1.85 -48.83
C MET A 85 30.46 -0.89 -49.60
N HIS A 86 29.85 0.04 -48.87
CA HIS A 86 29.30 1.26 -49.44
C HIS A 86 30.44 1.92 -50.25
N GLY A 87 30.28 2.03 -51.57
CA GLY A 87 31.11 2.94 -52.34
C GLY A 87 30.95 4.34 -51.78
N ASP A 88 32.00 5.17 -51.87
CA ASP A 88 32.04 6.57 -51.44
C ASP A 88 31.08 7.49 -52.24
N GLU A 89 30.01 6.93 -52.81
CA GLU A 89 28.95 7.66 -53.51
C GLU A 89 27.68 7.63 -52.66
N ASP A 90 27.28 8.82 -52.19
CA ASP A 90 26.00 9.07 -51.53
C ASP A 90 24.84 8.49 -52.36
N GLN A 91 24.31 7.34 -51.96
CA GLN A 91 23.03 6.88 -52.47
C GLN A 91 21.89 7.54 -51.68
N ASP A 92 21.07 8.29 -52.40
CA ASP A 92 19.89 9.03 -51.90
C ASP A 92 18.71 8.08 -51.55
N ILE A 93 18.99 7.05 -50.74
CA ILE A 93 17.97 6.13 -50.22
C ILE A 93 17.57 6.61 -48.83
N GLN A 94 16.42 7.29 -48.74
CA GLN A 94 15.78 7.62 -47.44
C GLN A 94 15.70 6.37 -46.54
N ARG A 95 16.39 6.39 -45.39
CA ARG A 95 16.27 5.36 -44.35
C ARG A 95 14.80 5.21 -43.91
N ARG A 96 14.12 4.16 -44.40
CA ARG A 96 12.74 3.83 -44.00
C ARG A 96 12.74 3.08 -42.66
N GLY A 97 12.93 3.80 -41.56
CA GLY A 97 12.87 3.20 -40.22
C GLY A 97 13.13 4.18 -39.08
N ILE A 98 12.73 3.80 -37.86
CA ILE A 98 13.07 4.56 -36.64
C ILE A 98 14.50 4.22 -36.23
N HIS A 99 15.32 5.25 -35.99
CA HIS A 99 16.72 5.10 -35.58
C HIS A 99 16.84 4.30 -34.27
N GLY A 100 17.81 3.37 -34.21
CA GLY A 100 17.97 2.42 -33.10
C GLY A 100 18.11 3.09 -31.73
N ALA A 101 18.87 4.19 -31.66
CA ALA A 101 19.08 4.97 -30.44
C ALA A 101 17.79 5.54 -29.84
N LEU A 102 16.82 5.93 -30.68
CA LEU A 102 15.54 6.49 -30.24
C LEU A 102 14.46 5.42 -30.10
N LYS A 103 14.64 4.24 -30.69
CA LYS A 103 13.60 3.19 -30.80
C LYS A 103 13.05 2.76 -29.45
N ARG A 104 13.90 2.53 -28.45
CA ARG A 104 13.46 2.12 -27.09
C ARG A 104 12.63 3.21 -26.40
N GLU A 105 13.02 4.47 -26.54
CA GLU A 105 12.34 5.62 -25.96
C GLU A 105 11.03 5.93 -26.70
N ILE A 106 11.02 5.83 -28.03
CA ILE A 106 9.82 5.98 -28.86
C ILE A 106 8.82 4.87 -28.57
N ASP A 107 9.29 3.61 -28.52
CA ASP A 107 8.45 2.47 -28.18
C ASP A 107 7.79 2.72 -26.86
N SER A 108 8.60 3.09 -25.87
CA SER A 108 8.16 3.53 -24.57
C SER A 108 7.07 4.62 -24.72
N ILE A 109 7.35 5.82 -25.25
CA ILE A 109 6.37 6.93 -25.27
C ILE A 109 5.06 6.56 -26.00
N LEU A 110 5.14 5.79 -27.10
CA LEU A 110 3.98 5.35 -27.87
C LEU A 110 3.17 4.26 -27.17
N PHE A 111 3.84 3.30 -26.51
CA PHE A 111 3.21 2.25 -25.68
C PHE A 111 2.62 2.84 -24.39
N GLY A 112 3.25 3.89 -23.85
CA GLY A 112 2.73 4.79 -22.82
C GLY A 112 1.44 5.51 -23.20
N GLY A 113 1.01 5.39 -24.46
CA GLY A 113 -0.28 5.83 -24.95
C GLY A 113 -0.31 7.29 -25.39
N ALA A 114 0.86 7.94 -25.50
CA ALA A 114 0.98 9.22 -26.20
C ALA A 114 0.59 9.05 -27.69
N GLY A 115 -0.05 10.08 -28.26
CA GLY A 115 -0.25 10.15 -29.71
C GLY A 115 1.07 10.39 -30.44
N PRO A 116 1.21 10.02 -31.73
CA PRO A 116 2.40 10.32 -32.54
C PRO A 116 2.88 11.77 -32.43
N LYS A 117 1.94 12.73 -32.42
CA LYS A 117 2.20 14.16 -32.20
C LYS A 117 2.84 14.47 -30.86
N LYS A 118 2.25 13.96 -29.76
CA LYS A 118 2.76 14.17 -28.39
C LYS A 118 4.11 13.48 -28.19
N CYS A 119 4.30 12.30 -28.80
CA CYS A 119 5.58 11.60 -28.80
C CYS A 119 6.67 12.41 -29.50
N ARG A 120 6.38 12.97 -30.66
CA ARG A 120 7.33 13.81 -31.39
C ARG A 120 7.68 15.08 -30.63
N LYS A 121 6.69 15.74 -30.02
CA LYS A 121 6.92 16.92 -29.17
C LYS A 121 7.84 16.61 -27.98
N LEU A 122 7.58 15.52 -27.26
CA LEU A 122 8.43 15.10 -26.14
C LEU A 122 9.88 14.77 -26.54
N LEU A 123 10.08 14.25 -27.75
CA LEU A 123 11.43 13.98 -28.27
C LEU A 123 12.14 15.28 -28.68
N LEU A 124 11.41 16.26 -29.24
CA LEU A 124 11.94 17.60 -29.54
C LEU A 124 12.30 18.35 -28.26
N ASP A 125 11.44 18.33 -27.24
CA ASP A 125 11.69 19.00 -25.96
C ASP A 125 12.90 18.38 -25.22
N ARG A 126 13.22 17.11 -25.47
CA ARG A 126 14.25 16.35 -24.74
C ARG A 126 15.59 16.26 -25.47
N HIS A 127 15.57 16.25 -26.79
CA HIS A 127 16.77 16.13 -27.64
C HIS A 127 17.01 17.35 -28.53
N GLY A 128 16.22 18.42 -28.35
CA GLY A 128 16.26 19.63 -29.19
C GLY A 128 17.58 20.40 -29.14
N ASP A 129 18.35 20.24 -28.07
CA ASP A 129 19.67 20.87 -27.93
C ASP A 129 20.81 19.99 -28.49
N ASN A 130 20.51 18.77 -28.96
CA ASN A 130 21.48 17.84 -29.51
C ASN A 130 21.36 17.79 -31.05
N PRO A 131 22.26 18.45 -31.80
CA PRO A 131 22.17 18.55 -33.26
C PRO A 131 22.27 17.19 -33.99
N VAL A 132 22.93 16.20 -33.39
CA VAL A 132 23.03 14.84 -33.95
C VAL A 132 21.72 14.08 -33.78
N MET A 133 21.07 14.22 -32.62
CA MET A 133 19.79 13.53 -32.34
C MET A 133 18.62 14.17 -33.09
N LEU A 134 18.65 15.48 -33.34
CA LEU A 134 17.68 16.21 -34.14
C LEU A 134 17.55 15.64 -35.57
N GLN A 135 18.67 15.26 -36.20
CA GLN A 135 18.69 14.67 -37.55
C GLN A 135 18.05 13.28 -37.62
N HIS A 136 17.95 12.59 -36.48
CA HIS A 136 17.41 11.23 -36.40
C HIS A 136 15.99 11.16 -35.84
N LEU A 137 15.36 12.30 -35.58
CA LEU A 137 14.00 12.34 -35.04
C LEU A 137 12.99 11.73 -36.03
N PRO A 138 12.15 10.78 -35.56
CA PRO A 138 11.17 10.12 -36.41
C PRO A 138 10.04 11.07 -36.84
N THR A 139 9.49 10.82 -38.02
CA THR A 139 8.27 11.45 -38.52
C THR A 139 7.02 10.95 -37.78
N GLU A 140 5.95 11.75 -37.77
CA GLU A 140 4.67 11.33 -37.17
C GLU A 140 4.10 10.04 -37.80
N SER A 141 4.32 9.83 -39.10
CA SER A 141 3.90 8.61 -39.81
C SER A 141 4.68 7.38 -39.36
N GLN A 142 6.01 7.49 -39.18
CA GLN A 142 6.82 6.41 -38.62
C GLN A 142 6.39 6.06 -37.19
N LEU A 143 6.07 7.07 -36.37
CA LEU A 143 5.53 6.90 -35.02
C LEU A 143 4.13 6.24 -35.03
N LYS A 144 3.25 6.61 -35.97
CA LYS A 144 1.91 6.00 -36.13
C LYS A 144 2.00 4.52 -36.48
N ASN A 145 2.86 4.17 -37.45
CA ASN A 145 3.08 2.78 -37.86
C ASN A 145 3.72 1.96 -36.73
N ARG A 146 4.68 2.53 -36.01
CA ARG A 146 5.30 1.86 -34.85
C ARG A 146 4.29 1.60 -33.74
N LYS A 147 3.42 2.56 -33.43
CA LYS A 147 2.34 2.42 -32.43
C LYS A 147 1.35 1.31 -32.79
N ALA A 148 1.03 1.13 -34.07
CA ALA A 148 0.18 0.03 -34.51
C ALA A 148 0.84 -1.34 -34.29
N GLY A 149 2.12 -1.47 -34.64
CA GLY A 149 2.89 -2.71 -34.42
C GLY A 149 3.07 -3.07 -32.94
N LEU A 150 3.22 -2.07 -32.07
CA LEU A 150 3.36 -2.27 -30.62
C LEU A 150 2.07 -2.79 -29.95
N ARG A 151 0.90 -2.31 -30.37
CA ARG A 151 -0.40 -2.80 -29.85
C ARG A 151 -0.63 -4.27 -30.14
N LYS A 152 -0.20 -4.74 -31.32
CA LYS A 152 -0.27 -6.16 -31.69
C LYS A 152 0.57 -7.02 -30.73
N LYS A 153 1.80 -6.59 -30.42
CA LYS A 153 2.69 -7.31 -29.49
C LYS A 153 2.21 -7.34 -28.04
N GLN A 154 1.58 -6.27 -27.56
CA GLN A 154 1.00 -6.25 -26.21
C GLN A 154 -0.12 -7.27 -26.06
N SER A 155 -0.98 -7.33 -27.07
CA SER A 155 -2.11 -8.26 -27.11
C SER A 155 -1.59 -9.69 -27.15
N GLU A 156 -0.61 -9.99 -28.01
CA GLU A 156 0.04 -11.31 -28.09
C GLU A 156 0.63 -11.76 -26.74
N TRP A 157 1.36 -10.90 -26.02
CA TRP A 157 1.88 -11.25 -24.68
C TRP A 157 0.77 -11.54 -23.67
N ALA A 158 -0.29 -10.74 -23.66
CA ALA A 158 -1.37 -10.94 -22.69
C ALA A 158 -2.15 -12.25 -22.97
N TYR A 159 -2.37 -12.59 -24.24
CA TYR A 159 -3.00 -13.85 -24.63
C TYR A 159 -2.20 -15.07 -24.21
N THR A 160 -0.86 -15.03 -24.25
CA THR A 160 -0.04 -16.17 -23.78
C THR A 160 -0.06 -16.37 -22.27
N HIS A 161 -0.56 -15.40 -21.51
CA HIS A 161 -0.65 -15.45 -20.05
C HIS A 161 -2.11 -15.51 -19.54
N LEU A 162 -3.08 -15.59 -20.46
CA LEU A 162 -4.49 -15.54 -20.11
C LEU A 162 -4.91 -16.78 -19.31
N CYS A 163 -5.62 -16.55 -18.21
CA CYS A 163 -6.13 -17.59 -17.32
C CYS A 163 -7.61 -17.29 -17.04
N THR A 164 -8.49 -17.90 -17.84
CA THR A 164 -9.92 -17.56 -17.85
C THR A 164 -10.83 -18.71 -17.45
N SER A 165 -10.30 -19.91 -17.30
CA SER A 165 -11.05 -21.12 -16.94
C SER A 165 -10.48 -21.79 -15.69
N LYS A 166 -11.31 -22.61 -15.02
CA LYS A 166 -10.86 -23.45 -13.90
C LYS A 166 -9.71 -24.37 -14.33
N SER A 167 -9.81 -24.95 -15.52
CA SER A 167 -8.76 -25.82 -16.07
C SER A 167 -7.44 -25.09 -16.25
N ASP A 168 -7.45 -23.85 -16.72
CA ASP A 168 -6.22 -23.04 -16.84
C ASP A 168 -5.64 -22.75 -15.45
N PHE A 169 -6.50 -22.45 -14.47
CA PHE A 169 -6.08 -22.08 -13.13
C PHE A 169 -5.53 -23.27 -12.32
N PHE A 170 -6.24 -24.40 -12.28
CA PHE A 170 -5.84 -25.58 -11.51
C PHE A 170 -4.90 -26.52 -12.28
N GLY A 171 -4.91 -26.45 -13.61
CA GLY A 171 -4.21 -27.38 -14.48
C GLY A 171 -4.96 -28.70 -14.71
N HIS A 172 -6.24 -28.76 -14.34
CA HIS A 172 -7.16 -29.89 -14.56
C HIS A 172 -8.63 -29.42 -14.36
N GLU A 173 -9.60 -30.26 -14.72
CA GLU A 173 -11.03 -29.88 -14.73
C GLU A 173 -11.77 -30.06 -13.40
N ASP A 174 -11.21 -30.80 -12.44
CA ASP A 174 -11.91 -31.07 -11.18
C ASP A 174 -12.30 -29.83 -10.37
N ASP A 175 -13.46 -29.91 -9.72
CA ASP A 175 -13.92 -28.93 -8.74
C ASP A 175 -13.16 -29.12 -7.42
N ILE A 176 -12.34 -28.14 -7.07
CA ILE A 176 -11.51 -28.17 -5.86
C ILE A 176 -11.96 -27.07 -4.90
N SER A 177 -12.03 -27.40 -3.60
CA SER A 177 -12.23 -26.39 -2.57
C SER A 177 -11.01 -25.47 -2.44
N ALA A 178 -11.17 -24.27 -1.88
CA ALA A 178 -10.02 -23.36 -1.67
C ALA A 178 -8.94 -23.96 -0.73
N ALA A 179 -9.33 -24.77 0.25
CA ALA A 179 -8.43 -25.45 1.17
C ALA A 179 -7.60 -26.53 0.46
N ASP A 180 -8.27 -27.32 -0.39
CA ASP A 180 -7.62 -28.35 -1.18
C ASP A 180 -6.70 -27.72 -2.25
N ALA A 181 -7.11 -26.59 -2.85
CA ALA A 181 -6.32 -25.86 -3.82
C ALA A 181 -4.96 -25.39 -3.25
N ALA A 182 -4.94 -24.89 -2.01
CA ALA A 182 -3.71 -24.50 -1.35
C ALA A 182 -2.74 -25.68 -1.17
N THR A 183 -3.27 -26.83 -0.77
CA THR A 183 -2.49 -28.07 -0.59
C THR A 183 -1.97 -28.60 -1.92
N GLN A 184 -2.80 -28.58 -2.96
CA GLN A 184 -2.39 -29.02 -4.29
C GLN A 184 -1.33 -28.12 -4.90
N PHE A 185 -1.46 -26.79 -4.76
CA PHE A 185 -0.49 -25.85 -5.29
C PHE A 185 0.85 -25.94 -4.58
N ALA A 186 0.88 -26.23 -3.27
CA ALA A 186 2.13 -26.37 -2.52
C ALA A 186 3.11 -27.39 -3.14
N ASN A 187 2.59 -28.42 -3.82
CA ASN A 187 3.38 -29.46 -4.48
C ASN A 187 3.69 -29.18 -5.97
N LYS A 188 3.22 -28.04 -6.53
CA LYS A 188 3.49 -27.64 -7.92
C LYS A 188 4.77 -26.82 -8.03
N SER A 189 5.28 -26.68 -9.26
CA SER A 189 6.49 -25.89 -9.51
C SER A 189 6.32 -24.43 -9.10
N ARG A 190 7.43 -23.77 -8.74
CA ARG A 190 7.47 -22.34 -8.43
C ARG A 190 6.82 -21.50 -9.55
N GLN A 191 7.14 -21.81 -10.81
CA GLN A 191 6.59 -21.10 -11.97
C GLN A 191 5.07 -21.27 -12.06
N PHE A 192 4.52 -22.43 -11.71
CA PHE A 192 3.08 -22.63 -11.70
C PHE A 192 2.40 -21.79 -10.62
N GLN A 193 2.95 -21.81 -9.39
CA GLN A 193 2.37 -21.11 -8.24
C GLN A 193 2.46 -19.58 -8.34
N HIS A 194 3.65 -19.06 -8.67
CA HIS A 194 3.98 -17.64 -8.60
C HIS A 194 4.09 -16.95 -9.97
N GLY A 195 3.98 -17.72 -11.07
CA GLY A 195 3.97 -17.19 -12.42
C GLY A 195 2.85 -16.18 -12.64
N VAL A 196 3.11 -15.20 -13.49
CA VAL A 196 2.14 -14.18 -13.88
C VAL A 196 1.01 -14.86 -14.64
N ILE A 197 -0.22 -14.64 -14.20
CA ILE A 197 -1.42 -14.90 -14.97
C ILE A 197 -2.18 -13.60 -15.19
N VAL A 198 -2.77 -13.48 -16.37
CA VAL A 198 -3.64 -12.38 -16.77
C VAL A 198 -5.07 -12.89 -16.68
N LEU A 199 -5.88 -12.25 -15.84
CA LEU A 199 -7.30 -12.59 -15.68
C LEU A 199 -8.14 -11.85 -16.71
N GLU A 200 -7.79 -10.60 -17.02
CA GLU A 200 -8.57 -9.77 -17.92
C GLU A 200 -7.71 -8.71 -18.62
N CYS A 201 -7.99 -8.50 -19.90
CA CYS A 201 -7.52 -7.36 -20.69
C CYS A 201 -8.74 -6.52 -21.02
N PHE A 202 -8.70 -5.23 -20.70
CA PHE A 202 -9.84 -4.36 -20.92
C PHE A 202 -9.43 -3.04 -21.55
N GLU A 203 -10.37 -2.46 -22.29
CA GLU A 203 -10.31 -1.09 -22.76
C GLU A 203 -11.57 -0.35 -22.32
N HIS A 204 -11.43 0.94 -22.04
CA HIS A 204 -12.57 1.80 -21.79
C HIS A 204 -12.31 3.19 -22.34
N ASP A 205 -13.39 3.83 -22.78
CA ASP A 205 -13.37 5.24 -23.16
C ASP A 205 -13.49 6.10 -21.90
N PHE A 206 -12.73 7.19 -21.86
CA PHE A 206 -12.87 8.24 -20.86
C PHE A 206 -12.69 9.60 -21.52
N ILE A 207 -13.21 10.64 -20.87
CA ILE A 207 -13.00 12.01 -21.28
C ILE A 207 -11.74 12.52 -20.56
N ASP A 208 -10.73 12.93 -21.33
CA ASP A 208 -9.52 13.51 -20.75
C ASP A 208 -9.75 14.95 -20.24
N GLN A 209 -8.70 15.54 -19.64
CA GLN A 209 -8.78 16.88 -19.07
C GLN A 209 -9.09 17.97 -20.11
N ASP A 210 -8.88 17.68 -21.40
CA ASP A 210 -9.14 18.58 -22.52
C ASP A 210 -10.54 18.36 -23.12
N GLY A 211 -11.39 17.54 -22.48
CA GLY A 211 -12.75 17.23 -22.95
C GLY A 211 -12.77 16.23 -24.11
N LYS A 212 -11.67 15.54 -24.40
CA LYS A 212 -11.56 14.63 -25.55
C LYS A 212 -11.82 13.19 -25.13
N ALA A 213 -12.60 12.48 -25.94
CA ALA A 213 -12.75 11.03 -25.81
C ALA A 213 -11.43 10.32 -26.13
N VAL A 214 -10.88 9.62 -25.15
CA VAL A 214 -9.63 8.88 -25.23
C VAL A 214 -9.86 7.45 -24.73
N LYS A 215 -9.28 6.48 -25.45
CA LYS A 215 -9.21 5.09 -24.99
C LYS A 215 -8.11 4.90 -23.95
N SER A 216 -8.46 4.32 -22.82
CA SER A 216 -7.56 3.73 -21.84
C SER A 216 -7.53 2.21 -22.01
N PHE A 217 -6.41 1.61 -21.61
CA PHE A 217 -6.19 0.16 -21.64
C PHE A 217 -5.64 -0.26 -20.28
N GLY A 218 -6.02 -1.45 -19.84
CA GLY A 218 -5.50 -2.07 -18.63
C GLY A 218 -5.43 -3.58 -18.70
N LEU A 219 -4.58 -4.13 -17.83
CA LEU A 219 -4.40 -5.55 -17.61
C LEU A 219 -4.68 -5.83 -16.13
N ILE A 220 -5.46 -6.87 -15.85
CA ILE A 220 -5.65 -7.37 -14.48
C ILE A 220 -4.89 -8.68 -14.37
N LEU A 221 -3.98 -8.73 -13.42
CA LEU A 221 -2.96 -9.76 -13.30
C LEU A 221 -2.71 -10.16 -11.86
N THR A 222 -2.33 -11.41 -11.65
CA THR A 222 -2.07 -12.00 -10.34
C THR A 222 -1.16 -13.22 -10.50
N SER A 223 -0.97 -13.99 -9.43
CA SER A 223 -0.45 -15.36 -9.48
C SER A 223 -1.46 -16.33 -8.84
N ARG A 224 -1.31 -17.63 -9.10
CA ARG A 224 -2.19 -18.65 -8.50
C ARG A 224 -2.12 -18.63 -6.98
N HIS A 225 -0.91 -18.51 -6.43
CA HIS A 225 -0.69 -18.41 -4.99
C HIS A 225 -1.35 -17.17 -4.38
N MET A 226 -1.24 -16.02 -5.06
CA MET A 226 -1.78 -14.76 -4.57
C MET A 226 -3.32 -14.74 -4.59
N LEU A 227 -3.93 -15.28 -5.64
CA LEU A 227 -5.39 -15.31 -5.75
C LEU A 227 -6.05 -16.22 -4.69
N LEU A 228 -5.34 -17.24 -4.18
CA LEU A 228 -5.78 -18.05 -3.03
C LEU A 228 -5.94 -17.24 -1.73
N SER A 229 -5.37 -16.04 -1.64
CA SER A 229 -5.57 -15.18 -0.47
C SER A 229 -7.01 -14.66 -0.35
N ILE A 230 -7.79 -14.61 -1.43
CA ILE A 230 -9.20 -14.17 -1.38
C ILE A 230 -10.07 -15.15 -0.59
N PRO A 231 -10.18 -16.45 -0.96
CA PRO A 231 -11.03 -17.37 -0.20
C PRO A 231 -10.56 -17.53 1.26
N LYS A 232 -9.25 -17.49 1.52
CA LYS A 232 -8.71 -17.47 2.90
C LYS A 232 -9.17 -16.25 3.70
N ALA A 233 -9.16 -15.07 3.08
CA ALA A 233 -9.65 -13.85 3.71
C ALA A 233 -11.17 -13.93 3.94
N TYR A 234 -11.92 -14.41 2.95
CA TYR A 234 -13.35 -14.60 3.06
C TYR A 234 -13.71 -15.50 4.25
N GLU A 235 -13.12 -16.70 4.33
CA GLU A 235 -13.35 -17.64 5.42
C GLU A 235 -13.03 -17.05 6.81
N CYS A 236 -11.88 -16.37 6.93
CA CYS A 236 -11.41 -15.82 8.20
C CYS A 236 -12.12 -14.52 8.63
N GLN A 237 -12.68 -13.77 7.69
CA GLN A 237 -13.19 -12.42 7.95
C GLN A 237 -14.71 -12.28 7.83
N GLN A 238 -15.40 -13.20 7.15
CA GLN A 238 -16.83 -13.07 6.83
C GLN A 238 -17.73 -12.75 8.04
N ASP A 239 -17.47 -13.35 9.21
CA ASP A 239 -18.26 -13.12 10.44
C ASP A 239 -18.22 -11.67 10.93
N ILE A 240 -17.14 -10.95 10.61
CA ILE A 240 -16.89 -9.57 11.04
C ILE A 240 -17.12 -8.61 9.86
N GLY A 241 -16.91 -9.08 8.64
CA GLY A 241 -16.93 -8.33 7.40
C GLY A 241 -15.60 -8.39 6.68
N VAL A 242 -15.62 -8.83 5.42
CA VAL A 242 -14.44 -8.83 4.54
C VAL A 242 -14.09 -7.39 4.15
N LEU A 243 -12.81 -7.06 4.22
CA LEU A 243 -12.28 -5.75 3.83
C LEU A 243 -11.56 -5.83 2.48
N GLY A 244 -11.96 -4.95 1.56
CA GLY A 244 -11.17 -4.60 0.38
C GLY A 244 -10.43 -3.29 0.59
N ALA A 245 -9.20 -3.18 0.13
CA ALA A 245 -8.37 -1.99 0.12
C ALA A 245 -7.75 -1.83 -1.26
N THR A 246 -7.68 -0.59 -1.76
CA THR A 246 -7.06 -0.32 -3.06
C THR A 246 -6.37 1.03 -3.07
N ASP A 247 -5.28 1.13 -3.80
CA ASP A 247 -4.62 2.37 -4.15
C ASP A 247 -3.72 2.18 -5.38
N GLY A 248 -3.24 3.29 -5.94
CA GLY A 248 -2.29 3.31 -7.05
C GLY A 248 -0.86 3.61 -6.59
N THR A 249 0.12 2.91 -7.15
CA THR A 249 1.54 3.26 -7.01
C THR A 249 2.17 3.69 -8.34
N TYR A 250 2.72 4.89 -8.34
CA TYR A 250 3.35 5.49 -9.52
C TYR A 250 4.84 5.12 -9.63
N LYS A 251 5.42 5.50 -10.78
CA LYS A 251 6.86 5.48 -11.11
C LYS A 251 7.44 4.14 -11.57
N LEU A 252 6.65 3.08 -11.72
CA LEU A 252 7.14 1.84 -12.33
C LEU A 252 7.34 1.97 -13.84
N HIS A 253 6.50 2.77 -14.51
CA HIS A 253 6.50 2.89 -15.97
C HIS A 253 6.89 4.31 -16.42
N PHE A 254 7.78 4.47 -17.41
CA PHE A 254 8.16 5.82 -17.92
C PHE A 254 6.95 6.55 -18.54
N GLY A 255 5.98 5.79 -19.07
CA GLY A 255 4.81 6.31 -19.78
C GLY A 255 3.68 6.76 -18.85
N GLY A 256 3.92 6.79 -17.54
CA GLY A 256 2.95 7.23 -16.54
C GLY A 256 1.79 6.26 -16.31
N TRP A 257 1.98 4.97 -16.62
CA TRP A 257 0.98 3.95 -16.25
C TRP A 257 1.09 3.67 -14.76
N THR A 258 -0.05 3.36 -14.15
CA THR A 258 -0.15 3.07 -12.73
C THR A 258 -0.30 1.57 -12.52
N LEU A 259 0.38 1.06 -11.49
CA LEU A 259 0.05 -0.23 -10.92
C LEU A 259 -0.89 0.02 -9.75
N VAL A 260 -2.12 -0.44 -9.87
CA VAL A 260 -3.15 -0.39 -8.85
C VAL A 260 -3.22 -1.74 -8.16
N ASP A 261 -3.42 -1.73 -6.85
CA ASP A 261 -3.43 -2.92 -6.02
C ASP A 261 -4.83 -3.19 -5.43
N PHE A 262 -5.22 -4.47 -5.52
CA PHE A 262 -6.44 -5.16 -5.08
C PHE A 262 -6.29 -5.96 -3.78
N GLU A 263 -6.71 -5.54 -2.58
CA GLU A 263 -6.23 -6.22 -1.35
C GLU A 263 -7.13 -6.32 -0.12
N THR A 264 -6.66 -7.12 0.85
CA THR A 264 -7.01 -7.02 2.28
C THR A 264 -5.76 -6.76 3.13
N TYR A 265 -5.92 -6.52 4.43
CA TYR A 265 -4.85 -6.75 5.41
C TYR A 265 -5.23 -7.82 6.43
N THR A 266 -4.23 -8.35 7.12
CA THR A 266 -4.37 -9.23 8.29
C THR A 266 -3.62 -8.64 9.48
N THR A 267 -4.14 -8.85 10.69
CA THR A 267 -3.44 -8.49 11.92
C THR A 267 -2.46 -9.60 12.29
N HIS A 268 -1.27 -9.23 12.76
CA HIS A 268 -0.27 -10.16 13.27
C HIS A 268 0.45 -9.55 14.48
N TYR A 269 1.00 -10.40 15.35
CA TYR A 269 1.87 -9.97 16.43
C TYR A 269 3.34 -10.14 16.05
N SER A 270 4.10 -9.05 16.02
CA SER A 270 5.54 -9.09 15.82
C SER A 270 6.22 -7.95 16.59
N ARG A 271 7.50 -8.11 16.93
CA ARG A 271 8.30 -7.06 17.60
C ARG A 271 7.60 -6.44 18.82
N LYS A 272 6.90 -7.29 19.59
CA LYS A 272 6.14 -6.91 20.81
C LYS A 272 4.93 -6.00 20.58
N GLN A 273 4.41 -5.94 19.35
CA GLN A 273 3.24 -5.13 19.00
C GLN A 273 2.33 -5.86 18.01
N TYR A 274 1.06 -5.48 18.01
CA TYR A 274 0.12 -5.90 16.97
C TYR A 274 0.18 -4.91 15.82
N SER A 275 0.42 -5.43 14.62
CA SER A 275 0.51 -4.65 13.39
C SER A 275 -0.30 -5.29 12.28
N LYS A 276 -0.59 -4.51 11.25
CA LYS A 276 -1.31 -4.97 10.06
C LYS A 276 -0.32 -5.18 8.93
N THR A 277 -0.43 -6.33 8.26
CA THR A 277 0.30 -6.58 7.01
C THR A 277 -0.69 -6.68 5.89
N PHE A 278 -0.31 -6.10 4.77
CA PHE A 278 -1.07 -6.11 3.54
C PHE A 278 -0.97 -7.46 2.84
N VAL A 279 -2.05 -7.91 2.22
CA VAL A 279 -2.14 -9.23 1.57
C VAL A 279 -2.69 -9.05 0.15
N PRO A 280 -1.81 -9.08 -0.88
CA PRO A 280 -2.18 -8.93 -2.28
C PRO A 280 -3.20 -9.96 -2.75
N TRP A 281 -4.24 -9.53 -3.45
CA TRP A 281 -5.13 -10.44 -4.21
C TRP A 281 -4.84 -10.39 -5.70
N MET A 282 -4.68 -9.18 -6.24
CA MET A 282 -4.37 -8.96 -7.65
C MET A 282 -3.92 -7.52 -7.89
N TYR A 283 -3.35 -7.27 -9.05
CA TYR A 283 -2.96 -5.95 -9.51
C TYR A 283 -3.65 -5.60 -10.82
N MET A 284 -3.88 -4.31 -11.02
CA MET A 284 -4.28 -3.74 -12.30
C MET A 284 -3.16 -2.83 -12.80
N PHE A 285 -2.58 -3.15 -13.95
CA PHE A 285 -1.65 -2.27 -14.64
C PHE A 285 -2.40 -1.47 -15.71
N VAL A 286 -2.63 -0.18 -15.47
CA VAL A 286 -3.55 0.65 -16.27
C VAL A 286 -2.94 1.98 -16.64
N LYS A 287 -3.33 2.50 -17.81
CA LYS A 287 -2.91 3.83 -18.27
C LYS A 287 -3.60 4.97 -17.52
N THR A 288 -4.85 4.78 -17.11
CA THR A 288 -5.66 5.83 -16.47
C THR A 288 -6.54 5.23 -15.39
N GLU A 289 -6.46 5.83 -14.20
CA GLU A 289 -7.20 5.46 -13.00
C GLU A 289 -8.63 6.02 -13.04
N HIS A 290 -9.43 5.56 -14.00
CA HIS A 290 -10.84 5.93 -14.13
C HIS A 290 -11.73 5.01 -13.27
N GLN A 291 -12.93 5.48 -12.89
CA GLN A 291 -13.94 4.68 -12.18
C GLN A 291 -14.17 3.33 -12.86
N THR A 292 -14.33 3.32 -14.19
CA THR A 292 -14.54 2.10 -14.99
C THR A 292 -13.40 1.10 -14.83
N ALA A 293 -12.15 1.57 -14.71
CA ALA A 293 -10.99 0.70 -14.51
C ALA A 293 -11.07 0.00 -13.14
N TYR A 294 -11.32 0.75 -12.06
CA TYR A 294 -11.50 0.18 -10.73
C TYR A 294 -12.71 -0.76 -10.66
N ALA A 295 -13.83 -0.39 -11.27
CA ALA A 295 -15.02 -1.24 -11.30
C ALA A 295 -14.77 -2.54 -12.08
N THR A 296 -13.94 -2.48 -13.13
CA THR A 296 -13.48 -3.68 -13.85
C THR A 296 -12.64 -4.54 -12.90
N LEU A 297 -11.61 -3.99 -12.26
CA LEU A 297 -10.78 -4.69 -11.25
C LEU A 297 -11.61 -5.43 -10.19
N PHE A 298 -12.59 -4.74 -9.61
CA PHE A 298 -13.47 -5.31 -8.59
C PHE A 298 -14.41 -6.41 -9.13
N ARG A 299 -14.96 -6.24 -10.34
CA ARG A 299 -15.77 -7.28 -11.00
C ARG A 299 -14.94 -8.50 -11.35
N THR A 300 -13.73 -8.31 -11.86
CA THR A 300 -12.79 -9.40 -12.16
C THR A 300 -12.50 -10.20 -10.90
N ALA A 301 -12.24 -9.53 -9.77
CA ALA A 301 -12.07 -10.20 -8.48
C ALA A 301 -13.28 -11.03 -8.08
N LYS A 302 -14.49 -10.46 -8.14
CA LYS A 302 -15.73 -11.17 -7.80
C LYS A 302 -15.99 -12.36 -8.74
N HIS A 303 -15.79 -12.15 -10.05
CA HIS A 303 -16.00 -13.16 -11.08
C HIS A 303 -15.06 -14.35 -10.88
N PHE A 304 -13.75 -14.12 -10.82
CA PHE A 304 -12.77 -15.21 -10.73
C PHE A 304 -12.74 -15.89 -9.36
N THR A 305 -13.08 -15.17 -8.29
CA THR A 305 -13.23 -15.80 -6.97
C THR A 305 -14.40 -16.78 -6.96
N ARG A 306 -15.54 -16.39 -7.57
CA ARG A 306 -16.68 -17.27 -7.72
C ARG A 306 -16.38 -18.42 -8.68
N LEU A 307 -15.75 -18.11 -9.81
CA LEU A 307 -15.42 -19.11 -10.83
C LEU A 307 -14.45 -20.14 -10.28
N PHE A 308 -13.34 -19.76 -9.66
CA PHE A 308 -12.32 -20.72 -9.24
C PHE A 308 -12.62 -21.39 -7.90
N PHE A 309 -13.25 -20.68 -6.96
CA PHE A 309 -13.38 -21.16 -5.58
C PHE A 309 -14.82 -21.30 -5.09
N GLY A 310 -15.82 -20.97 -5.92
CA GLY A 310 -17.23 -20.98 -5.51
C GLY A 310 -17.58 -19.94 -4.45
N VAL A 311 -16.72 -18.94 -4.21
CA VAL A 311 -16.92 -17.91 -3.18
C VAL A 311 -17.56 -16.67 -3.81
N ASP A 312 -18.73 -16.27 -3.30
CA ASP A 312 -19.35 -14.99 -3.65
C ASP A 312 -18.72 -13.87 -2.82
N LEU A 313 -17.71 -13.21 -3.38
CA LEU A 313 -16.96 -12.16 -2.68
C LEU A 313 -17.87 -10.96 -2.37
N ALA A 314 -18.28 -10.84 -1.10
CA ALA A 314 -19.05 -9.73 -0.57
C ALA A 314 -18.20 -8.91 0.41
N LEU A 315 -17.90 -7.65 0.03
CA LEU A 315 -17.16 -6.75 0.90
C LEU A 315 -18.10 -5.99 1.84
N ALA A 316 -17.80 -6.04 3.13
CA ALA A 316 -18.45 -5.19 4.13
C ALA A 316 -17.79 -3.80 4.19
N TYR A 317 -16.48 -3.74 3.94
CA TYR A 317 -15.68 -2.53 4.08
C TYR A 317 -14.78 -2.29 2.85
N GLY A 318 -14.62 -1.02 2.48
CA GLY A 318 -13.72 -0.57 1.42
C GLY A 318 -12.77 0.52 1.93
N SER A 319 -11.48 0.25 2.05
CA SER A 319 -10.46 1.22 2.48
C SER A 319 -9.84 1.92 1.28
N LEU A 320 -9.79 3.25 1.31
CA LEU A 320 -9.30 4.08 0.22
C LEU A 320 -8.72 5.42 0.71
N ASP A 321 -7.87 6.03 -0.13
CA ASP A 321 -7.64 7.47 -0.07
C ASP A 321 -8.84 8.17 -0.73
N ARG A 322 -8.97 9.48 -0.50
CA ARG A 322 -10.08 10.27 -1.02
C ARG A 322 -10.00 10.38 -2.55
N THR A 323 -10.57 9.40 -3.24
CA THR A 323 -10.67 9.33 -4.70
C THR A 323 -12.10 8.96 -5.11
N GLN A 324 -12.81 9.90 -5.74
CA GLN A 324 -14.21 9.70 -6.12
C GLN A 324 -14.40 8.51 -7.07
N GLY A 325 -13.47 8.30 -8.01
CA GLY A 325 -13.53 7.17 -8.94
C GLY A 325 -13.48 5.81 -8.25
N ILE A 326 -12.65 5.68 -7.20
CA ILE A 326 -12.55 4.46 -6.38
C ILE A 326 -13.84 4.27 -5.56
N ALA A 327 -14.32 5.34 -4.92
CA ALA A 327 -15.54 5.31 -4.11
C ALA A 327 -16.77 4.88 -4.93
N ASN A 328 -16.93 5.45 -6.12
CA ASN A 328 -18.01 5.09 -7.02
C ASN A 328 -17.88 3.65 -7.50
N ALA A 329 -16.68 3.19 -7.88
CA ALA A 329 -16.45 1.82 -8.30
C ALA A 329 -16.78 0.80 -7.19
N PHE A 330 -16.42 1.10 -5.94
CA PHE A 330 -16.80 0.27 -4.80
C PHE A 330 -18.32 0.19 -4.67
N LYS A 331 -19.02 1.32 -4.72
CA LYS A 331 -20.48 1.38 -4.60
C LYS A 331 -21.22 0.76 -5.79
N GLU A 332 -20.62 0.77 -6.96
CA GLU A 332 -21.13 0.13 -8.17
C GLU A 332 -21.09 -1.40 -8.06
N VAL A 333 -20.02 -1.97 -7.49
CA VAL A 333 -19.85 -3.43 -7.35
C VAL A 333 -20.42 -3.98 -6.05
N TRP A 334 -20.34 -3.22 -4.96
CA TRP A 334 -20.87 -3.53 -3.63
C TRP A 334 -21.64 -2.31 -3.06
N PRO A 335 -22.94 -2.16 -3.35
CA PRO A 335 -23.73 -1.00 -2.92
C PRO A 335 -23.73 -0.77 -1.40
N ASP A 336 -23.73 -1.84 -0.62
CA ASP A 336 -23.79 -1.80 0.84
C ASP A 336 -22.42 -1.61 1.52
N VAL A 337 -21.33 -1.53 0.75
CA VAL A 337 -19.97 -1.40 1.31
C VAL A 337 -19.84 -0.12 2.15
N ILE A 338 -19.25 -0.25 3.33
CA ILE A 338 -18.88 0.89 4.16
C ILE A 338 -17.49 1.36 3.72
N LEU A 339 -17.44 2.54 3.10
CA LEU A 339 -16.19 3.17 2.70
C LEU A 339 -15.48 3.75 3.92
N LEU A 340 -14.19 3.45 4.07
CA LEU A 340 -13.33 3.90 5.16
C LEU A 340 -12.26 4.82 4.58
N ASN A 341 -12.38 6.11 4.91
CA ASN A 341 -11.47 7.13 4.42
C ASN A 341 -10.18 7.14 5.27
N CYS A 342 -9.02 7.17 4.62
CA CYS A 342 -7.74 7.05 5.31
C CYS A 342 -7.46 8.27 6.22
N TYR A 343 -7.52 8.06 7.54
CA TYR A 343 -7.26 9.10 8.54
C TYR A 343 -5.85 9.72 8.45
N PRO A 344 -4.75 8.93 8.31
CA PRO A 344 -3.42 9.50 8.10
C PRO A 344 -3.31 10.43 6.88
N HIS A 345 -3.95 10.05 5.76
CA HIS A 345 -4.00 10.90 4.57
C HIS A 345 -4.80 12.18 4.81
N LEU A 346 -5.95 12.08 5.49
CA LEU A 346 -6.72 13.25 5.92
C LEU A 346 -5.87 14.20 6.76
N VAL A 347 -5.16 13.73 7.79
CA VAL A 347 -4.32 14.57 8.66
C VAL A 347 -3.20 15.27 7.88
N ARG A 348 -2.61 14.58 6.90
CA ARG A 348 -1.63 15.20 6.01
C ARG A 348 -2.28 16.29 5.16
N LYS A 349 -3.44 16.03 4.58
CA LYS A 349 -4.18 16.98 3.73
C LYS A 349 -4.74 18.17 4.50
N SER A 350 -5.18 17.99 5.75
CA SER A 350 -5.59 19.08 6.63
C SER A 350 -4.43 20.04 6.90
N ARG A 351 -3.22 19.53 7.12
CA ARG A 351 -2.01 20.35 7.26
C ARG A 351 -1.61 21.07 5.97
N GLU A 352 -1.70 20.41 4.81
CA GLU A 352 -1.44 21.05 3.50
C GLU A 352 -2.39 22.24 3.21
N LYS A 353 -3.51 22.33 3.92
CA LYS A 353 -4.55 23.35 3.76
C LYS A 353 -4.53 24.45 4.82
N ILE A 354 -3.47 24.53 5.63
CA ILE A 354 -3.26 25.61 6.62
C ILE A 354 -3.42 27.00 6.00
N LYS A 355 -3.07 27.19 4.73
CA LYS A 355 -3.25 28.48 4.02
C LYS A 355 -4.70 28.96 3.88
N LEU A 356 -5.69 28.12 4.20
CA LEU A 356 -7.10 28.53 4.27
C LEU A 356 -7.47 29.10 5.65
N LEU A 357 -6.59 28.96 6.65
CA LEU A 357 -6.74 29.59 7.95
C LEU A 357 -6.28 31.05 7.87
N LYS A 358 -6.93 31.91 8.65
CA LYS A 358 -6.51 33.30 8.89
C LYS A 358 -5.34 33.35 9.85
N ASP A 359 -5.37 32.51 10.89
CA ASP A 359 -4.25 32.27 11.78
C ASP A 359 -3.66 30.86 11.56
N PRO A 360 -2.47 30.74 10.95
CA PRO A 360 -1.80 29.44 10.78
C PRO A 360 -1.51 28.70 12.09
N ALA A 361 -1.29 29.41 13.21
CA ALA A 361 -1.02 28.79 14.52
C ALA A 361 -2.24 28.03 15.05
N PHE A 362 -3.44 28.48 14.69
CA PHE A 362 -4.72 27.84 15.03
C PHE A 362 -4.78 26.35 14.64
N TYR A 363 -4.01 25.93 13.63
CA TYR A 363 -3.97 24.54 13.21
C TYR A 363 -3.45 23.60 14.29
N GLU A 364 -2.27 23.89 14.84
CA GLU A 364 -1.63 23.00 15.83
C GLU A 364 -2.33 23.09 17.18
N ASP A 365 -2.82 24.29 17.54
CA ASP A 365 -3.45 24.55 18.83
C ASP A 365 -4.90 24.03 18.92
N ASN A 366 -5.64 23.99 17.80
CA ASN A 366 -7.07 23.70 17.81
C ASN A 366 -7.46 22.64 16.77
N VAL A 367 -7.22 22.87 15.48
CA VAL A 367 -7.71 22.00 14.40
C VAL A 367 -7.18 20.57 14.51
N LEU A 368 -5.88 20.40 14.74
CA LEU A 368 -5.26 19.09 14.83
C LEU A 368 -5.74 18.30 16.07
N PRO A 369 -5.78 18.89 17.28
CA PRO A 369 -6.44 18.28 18.44
C PRO A 369 -7.89 17.86 18.17
N ASP A 370 -8.69 18.73 17.56
CA ASP A 370 -10.11 18.46 17.26
C ASP A 370 -10.27 17.33 16.25
N ILE A 371 -9.46 17.29 15.19
CA ILE A 371 -9.41 16.16 14.24
C ILE A 371 -9.00 14.87 14.95
N ARG A 372 -8.02 14.91 15.87
CA ARG A 372 -7.63 13.74 16.67
C ARG A 372 -8.77 13.28 17.58
N TYR A 373 -9.54 14.20 18.14
CA TYR A 373 -10.71 13.90 18.97
C TYR A 373 -11.83 13.23 18.14
N LEU A 374 -12.14 13.77 16.97
CA LEU A 374 -13.09 13.19 16.04
C LEU A 374 -12.69 11.77 15.61
N SER A 375 -11.39 11.51 15.37
CA SER A 375 -10.91 10.17 15.02
C SER A 375 -11.20 9.12 16.11
N LYS A 376 -11.38 9.61 17.34
CA LYS A 376 -11.70 8.83 18.54
C LYS A 376 -13.18 8.93 18.90
N ALA A 377 -14.08 9.42 18.05
CA ALA A 377 -15.50 9.36 18.34
C ALA A 377 -15.97 7.91 18.57
N ARG A 378 -16.92 7.74 19.49
CA ARG A 378 -17.42 6.45 19.99
C ARG A 378 -18.60 5.91 19.18
N SER A 379 -19.18 6.72 18.31
CA SER A 379 -20.26 6.36 17.39
C SER A 379 -20.37 7.39 16.27
N ALA A 380 -21.08 7.06 15.17
CA ALA A 380 -21.39 8.01 14.11
C ALA A 380 -22.24 9.20 14.60
N LYS A 381 -23.15 8.98 15.56
CA LYS A 381 -23.97 10.06 16.15
C LYS A 381 -23.12 11.02 16.97
N GLN A 382 -22.20 10.50 17.79
CA GLN A 382 -21.27 11.32 18.54
C GLN A 382 -20.32 12.06 17.61
N PHE A 383 -19.78 11.37 16.60
CA PHE A 383 -18.93 11.97 15.57
C PHE A 383 -19.61 13.20 14.95
N LYS A 384 -20.83 13.04 14.42
CA LYS A 384 -21.61 14.13 13.82
C LYS A 384 -21.85 15.30 14.78
N ALA A 385 -22.19 15.01 16.04
CA ALA A 385 -22.42 16.04 17.05
C ALA A 385 -21.15 16.82 17.40
N LEU A 386 -20.02 16.12 17.57
CA LEU A 386 -18.71 16.75 17.83
C LEU A 386 -18.21 17.52 16.61
N SER A 387 -18.40 17.01 15.39
CA SER A 387 -18.04 17.72 14.16
C SER A 387 -18.74 19.06 14.07
N LYS A 388 -20.06 19.09 14.35
CA LYS A 388 -20.82 20.35 14.39
C LYS A 388 -20.26 21.32 15.42
N LEU A 389 -19.99 20.84 16.64
CA LEU A 389 -19.42 21.66 17.71
C LEU A 389 -18.06 22.27 17.33
N PHE A 390 -17.16 21.47 16.76
CA PHE A 390 -15.82 21.95 16.35
C PHE A 390 -15.89 22.93 15.19
N LEU A 391 -16.72 22.66 14.17
CA LEU A 391 -16.92 23.59 13.05
C LEU A 391 -17.48 24.94 13.53
N GLU A 392 -18.49 24.92 14.41
CA GLU A 392 -19.05 26.15 15.00
C GLU A 392 -17.99 26.93 15.78
N PHE A 393 -17.14 26.25 16.55
CA PHE A 393 -16.02 26.86 17.25
C PHE A 393 -15.01 27.48 16.28
N TRP A 394 -14.56 26.76 15.25
CA TRP A 394 -13.63 27.30 14.25
C TRP A 394 -14.20 28.54 13.55
N ILE A 395 -15.49 28.52 13.19
CA ILE A 395 -16.17 29.67 12.59
C ILE A 395 -16.20 30.86 13.55
N GLN A 396 -16.45 30.65 14.85
CA GLN A 396 -16.42 31.69 15.88
C GLN A 396 -15.01 32.27 16.07
N GLN A 397 -13.97 31.47 15.87
CA GLN A 397 -12.56 31.91 15.84
C GLN A 397 -12.15 32.53 14.49
N ASN A 398 -13.12 32.91 13.65
CA ASN A 398 -12.93 33.56 12.36
C ASN A 398 -12.32 32.65 11.26
N GLU A 399 -12.31 31.32 11.45
CA GLU A 399 -11.71 30.32 10.54
C GLU A 399 -12.72 29.67 9.59
N ARG A 400 -13.63 30.49 9.04
CA ARG A 400 -14.77 30.03 8.24
C ARG A 400 -14.39 29.28 6.97
N ASP A 401 -13.36 29.74 6.24
CA ASP A 401 -12.99 29.15 4.95
C ASP A 401 -12.40 27.75 5.12
N TYR A 402 -11.58 27.57 6.15
CA TYR A 402 -11.07 26.25 6.54
C TYR A 402 -12.20 25.34 7.02
N ALA A 403 -13.09 25.83 7.88
CA ALA A 403 -14.22 25.05 8.39
C ALA A 403 -15.14 24.56 7.26
N LYS A 404 -15.51 25.46 6.33
CA LYS A 404 -16.31 25.11 5.14
C LYS A 404 -15.60 24.07 4.27
N TRP A 405 -14.31 24.28 4.00
CA TRP A 405 -13.51 23.31 3.26
C TRP A 405 -13.49 21.94 3.95
N PHE A 406 -13.28 21.88 5.26
CA PHE A 406 -13.23 20.62 5.98
C PHE A 406 -14.58 19.89 5.97
N GLU A 407 -15.68 20.63 6.16
CA GLU A 407 -17.04 20.12 6.11
C GLU A 407 -17.37 19.48 4.75
N ASP A 408 -17.17 20.24 3.66
CA ASP A 408 -17.48 19.82 2.30
C ASP A 408 -16.65 18.60 1.85
N ILE A 409 -15.45 18.42 2.42
CA ILE A 409 -14.46 17.45 1.95
C ILE A 409 -14.42 16.18 2.80
N TYR A 410 -14.50 16.31 4.13
CA TYR A 410 -14.22 15.22 5.08
C TYR A 410 -15.37 14.88 6.03
N LEU A 411 -16.47 15.64 6.01
CA LEU A 411 -17.65 15.38 6.85
C LEU A 411 -18.91 15.01 6.05
N GLY A 412 -18.83 14.97 4.72
CA GLY A 412 -19.91 14.47 3.87
C GLY A 412 -20.15 12.96 4.02
N ASP A 413 -21.34 12.50 3.64
CA ASP A 413 -21.83 11.13 3.87
C ASP A 413 -20.89 10.02 3.34
N THR A 414 -20.22 10.26 2.20
CA THR A 414 -19.24 9.32 1.63
C THR A 414 -17.90 9.32 2.38
N TRP A 415 -17.50 10.47 2.92
CA TRP A 415 -16.11 10.73 3.35
C TRP A 415 -15.92 10.79 4.86
N GLY A 416 -17.01 10.80 5.65
CA GLY A 416 -17.00 10.95 7.12
C GLY A 416 -16.55 9.73 7.93
N ASN A 417 -16.27 8.60 7.28
CA ASN A 417 -15.90 7.35 7.96
C ASN A 417 -14.37 7.20 8.14
N TRP A 418 -13.77 8.07 8.95
CA TRP A 418 -12.34 8.05 9.27
C TRP A 418 -12.02 7.92 10.76
N PHE A 419 -13.04 7.68 11.60
CA PHE A 419 -12.90 7.40 13.02
C PHE A 419 -12.87 5.89 13.32
N TYR A 420 -12.21 5.48 14.41
CA TYR A 420 -11.96 4.05 14.68
C TYR A 420 -13.23 3.19 14.78
N VAL A 421 -14.32 3.74 15.31
CA VAL A 421 -15.58 3.02 15.51
C VAL A 421 -16.45 2.99 14.24
N ALA A 422 -15.97 3.54 13.11
CA ALA A 422 -16.67 3.47 11.83
C ALA A 422 -16.66 2.06 11.20
N ALA A 423 -15.79 1.17 11.69
CA ALA A 423 -15.64 -0.20 11.22
C ALA A 423 -15.68 -1.19 12.40
N ALA A 424 -15.66 -2.49 12.10
CA ALA A 424 -15.57 -3.51 13.12
C ALA A 424 -14.18 -3.58 13.80
N ALA A 425 -14.12 -4.16 15.00
CA ALA A 425 -12.86 -4.27 15.73
C ALA A 425 -11.82 -5.10 14.96
N GLY A 426 -10.65 -4.51 14.76
CA GLY A 426 -9.56 -5.06 13.95
C GLY A 426 -9.47 -4.42 12.56
N ILE A 427 -10.48 -3.66 12.15
CA ILE A 427 -10.50 -2.88 10.92
C ILE A 427 -10.29 -1.41 11.29
N THR A 428 -9.34 -0.75 10.64
CA THR A 428 -8.98 0.64 10.88
C THR A 428 -9.06 1.48 9.61
N PRO A 429 -9.51 2.75 9.68
CA PRO A 429 -9.51 3.69 8.56
C PRO A 429 -8.08 4.19 8.27
N SER A 430 -7.22 3.30 7.79
CA SER A 430 -5.81 3.57 7.54
C SER A 430 -5.27 2.67 6.43
N GLN A 431 -4.60 3.29 5.46
CA GLN A 431 -3.85 2.61 4.40
C GLN A 431 -2.38 2.37 4.76
N ASN A 432 -1.98 2.46 6.03
CA ASN A 432 -0.56 2.29 6.41
C ASN A 432 0.03 0.95 5.98
N ALA A 433 -0.78 -0.12 6.00
CA ALA A 433 -0.35 -1.44 5.54
C ALA A 433 -0.04 -1.43 4.03
N LEU A 434 -0.91 -0.78 3.25
CA LEU A 434 -0.76 -0.57 1.82
C LEU A 434 0.46 0.31 1.52
N GLU A 435 0.63 1.44 2.21
CA GLU A 435 1.80 2.32 2.05
C GLU A 435 3.11 1.59 2.40
N ALA A 436 3.09 0.69 3.38
CA ALA A 436 4.22 -0.17 3.68
C ALA A 436 4.53 -1.12 2.52
N HIS A 437 3.52 -1.74 1.91
CA HIS A 437 3.67 -2.58 0.73
C HIS A 437 4.20 -1.81 -0.49
N HIS A 438 3.67 -0.62 -0.77
CA HIS A 438 4.18 0.27 -1.82
C HIS A 438 5.67 0.58 -1.66
N ARG A 439 6.13 0.78 -0.42
CA ARG A 439 7.56 1.00 -0.14
C ARG A 439 8.39 -0.25 -0.45
N VAL A 440 7.87 -1.44 -0.22
CA VAL A 440 8.53 -2.70 -0.60
C VAL A 440 8.59 -2.83 -2.12
N ILE A 441 7.48 -2.62 -2.84
CA ILE A 441 7.44 -2.63 -4.32
C ILE A 441 8.50 -1.69 -4.90
N LYS A 442 8.56 -0.44 -4.40
CA LYS A 442 9.53 0.56 -4.87
C LYS A 442 10.98 0.17 -4.61
N LYS A 443 11.27 -0.52 -3.50
CA LYS A 443 12.61 -1.04 -3.20
C LYS A 443 12.99 -2.20 -4.13
N VAL A 444 12.07 -3.12 -4.35
CA VAL A 444 12.28 -4.30 -5.20
C VAL A 444 12.48 -3.91 -6.66
N CYS A 445 11.75 -2.89 -7.12
CA CYS A 445 11.83 -2.39 -8.48
C CYS A 445 12.80 -1.21 -8.65
N VAL A 446 13.71 -0.95 -7.70
CA VAL A 446 14.56 0.26 -7.73
C VAL A 446 15.39 0.38 -9.02
N GLY A 447 15.90 -0.75 -9.55
CA GLY A 447 16.63 -0.82 -10.81
C GLY A 447 15.76 -0.76 -12.07
N THR A 448 14.43 -0.84 -11.93
CA THR A 448 13.45 -0.83 -13.02
C THR A 448 12.35 0.21 -12.81
N LEU A 449 12.62 1.26 -12.02
CA LEU A 449 11.73 2.41 -11.96
C LEU A 449 11.75 3.13 -13.32
N ARG A 450 10.58 3.59 -13.74
CA ARG A 450 10.35 4.24 -15.05
C ARG A 450 10.81 3.33 -16.20
N ALA A 451 10.55 2.03 -16.10
CA ALA A 451 10.92 1.06 -17.11
C ALA A 451 9.94 1.01 -18.28
N SER A 452 10.39 0.42 -19.40
CA SER A 452 9.55 0.16 -20.58
C SER A 452 8.39 -0.80 -20.22
N THR A 453 7.28 -0.80 -20.96
CA THR A 453 6.18 -1.75 -20.68
C THR A 453 6.64 -3.21 -20.74
N SER A 454 7.53 -3.53 -21.69
CA SER A 454 8.11 -4.87 -21.78
C SER A 454 8.87 -5.25 -20.51
N VAL A 455 9.65 -4.33 -19.94
CA VAL A 455 10.39 -4.57 -18.70
C VAL A 455 9.43 -4.64 -17.49
N VAL A 456 8.41 -3.79 -17.44
CA VAL A 456 7.40 -3.85 -16.37
C VAL A 456 6.68 -5.20 -16.37
N LEU A 457 6.23 -5.67 -17.53
CA LEU A 457 5.49 -6.93 -17.66
C LEU A 457 6.36 -8.18 -17.45
N ASN A 458 7.59 -8.19 -17.98
CA ASN A 458 8.43 -9.39 -17.98
C ASN A 458 9.46 -9.44 -16.84
N ASP A 459 9.72 -8.34 -16.12
CA ASP A 459 10.68 -8.30 -15.01
C ASP A 459 10.06 -7.71 -13.73
N SER A 460 9.52 -6.48 -13.77
CA SER A 460 9.04 -5.82 -12.54
C SER A 460 7.85 -6.55 -11.90
N ILE A 461 6.81 -6.89 -12.67
CA ILE A 461 5.61 -7.59 -12.17
C ILE A 461 5.97 -8.99 -11.62
N PRO A 462 6.72 -9.85 -12.33
CA PRO A 462 7.17 -11.12 -11.77
C PRO A 462 7.89 -10.97 -10.43
N ARG A 463 8.76 -9.96 -10.27
CA ARG A 463 9.43 -9.68 -8.99
C ARG A 463 8.45 -9.26 -7.89
N ILE A 464 7.44 -8.46 -8.22
CA ILE A 464 6.39 -8.04 -7.28
C ILE A 464 5.56 -9.24 -6.83
N LEU A 465 5.13 -10.11 -7.75
CA LEU A 465 4.38 -11.32 -7.42
C LEU A 465 5.22 -12.30 -6.60
N GLY A 466 6.52 -12.39 -6.89
CA GLY A 466 7.48 -13.20 -6.14
C GLY A 466 7.74 -12.72 -4.70
N LEU A 467 7.30 -11.52 -4.30
CA LEU A 467 7.47 -11.06 -2.91
C LEU A 467 6.78 -11.98 -1.90
N GLN A 468 5.67 -12.60 -2.30
CA GLN A 468 4.96 -13.54 -1.46
C GLN A 468 5.77 -14.81 -1.12
N GLU A 469 6.78 -15.15 -1.91
CA GLU A 469 7.66 -16.31 -1.63
C GLU A 469 8.50 -16.08 -0.37
N SER A 470 8.86 -14.83 -0.09
CA SER A 470 9.69 -14.45 1.05
C SER A 470 8.87 -14.17 2.32
N GLU A 471 7.55 -14.08 2.21
CA GLU A 471 6.67 -13.82 3.34
C GLU A 471 6.35 -15.12 4.09
N PRO A 472 6.37 -15.13 5.43
CA PRO A 472 5.95 -16.30 6.20
C PRO A 472 4.53 -16.70 5.82
N ALA A 473 4.30 -18.00 5.62
CA ALA A 473 2.95 -18.52 5.36
C ALA A 473 2.04 -18.13 6.53
N ARG A 474 0.95 -17.42 6.23
CA ARG A 474 -0.06 -17.02 7.21
C ARG A 474 -1.29 -17.90 7.02
N PRO A 475 -1.53 -18.89 7.89
CA PRO A 475 -2.65 -19.80 7.73
C PRO A 475 -3.99 -19.09 7.89
N ALA A 476 -4.06 -18.04 8.71
CA ALA A 476 -5.28 -17.27 8.94
C ALA A 476 -5.10 -15.77 8.60
N LEU A 477 -6.10 -15.19 7.93
CA LEU A 477 -6.14 -13.79 7.51
C LEU A 477 -7.14 -12.97 8.36
N ASN A 478 -7.11 -13.17 9.67
CA ASN A 478 -8.04 -12.56 10.62
C ASN A 478 -7.81 -11.04 10.81
N HIS A 479 -8.87 -10.34 11.21
CA HIS A 479 -8.79 -8.95 11.69
C HIS A 479 -8.11 -8.82 13.07
N PHE A 480 -7.80 -9.93 13.72
CA PHE A 480 -7.05 -10.04 14.97
C PHE A 480 -5.91 -11.06 14.80
N SER A 481 -5.03 -11.16 15.80
CA SER A 481 -3.94 -12.15 15.82
C SER A 481 -3.85 -12.81 17.17
N GLU A 482 -3.46 -14.08 17.17
CA GLU A 482 -2.85 -14.71 18.33
C GLU A 482 -1.62 -13.95 18.79
N GLY A 483 -1.36 -14.01 20.08
CA GLY A 483 -0.26 -13.34 20.72
C GLY A 483 -0.58 -13.02 22.18
N PRO A 484 0.39 -12.50 22.94
CA PRO A 484 0.20 -12.19 24.35
C PRO A 484 -0.66 -10.94 24.52
N PHE A 485 -1.14 -10.74 25.76
CA PHE A 485 -1.57 -9.41 26.18
C PHE A 485 -0.37 -8.46 26.16
N MET A 486 -0.57 -7.24 25.63
CA MET A 486 0.50 -6.25 25.59
C MET A 486 0.84 -5.79 27.01
N SER A 487 2.12 -5.69 27.35
CA SER A 487 2.57 -5.29 28.70
C SER A 487 1.98 -3.94 29.14
N GLY A 488 1.97 -2.95 28.24
CA GLY A 488 1.37 -1.65 28.49
C GLY A 488 -0.16 -1.70 28.68
N VAL A 489 -0.85 -2.69 28.09
CA VAL A 489 -2.28 -2.91 28.29
C VAL A 489 -2.55 -3.47 29.68
N VAL A 490 -1.79 -4.48 30.09
CA VAL A 490 -1.94 -5.12 31.42
C VAL A 490 -1.58 -4.13 32.54
N ALA A 491 -0.46 -3.41 32.40
CA ALA A 491 -0.04 -2.42 33.38
C ALA A 491 -1.08 -1.29 33.54
N ARG A 492 -1.63 -0.78 32.43
CA ARG A 492 -2.70 0.23 32.50
C ARG A 492 -3.97 -0.34 33.12
N ALA A 493 -4.35 -1.57 32.79
CA ALA A 493 -5.49 -2.22 33.41
C ALA A 493 -5.33 -2.33 34.93
N GLN A 494 -4.11 -2.53 35.43
CA GLN A 494 -3.82 -2.60 36.86
C GLN A 494 -4.18 -1.29 37.56
N THR A 495 -3.74 -0.17 36.99
CA THR A 495 -4.09 1.17 37.49
C THR A 495 -5.61 1.40 37.50
N LEU A 496 -6.33 0.87 36.50
CA LEU A 496 -7.79 1.03 36.39
C LEU A 496 -8.58 0.26 37.46
N VAL A 497 -8.09 -0.92 37.86
CA VAL A 497 -8.78 -1.76 38.85
C VAL A 497 -8.37 -1.44 40.29
N GLN A 498 -7.21 -0.82 40.51
CA GLN A 498 -6.71 -0.47 41.84
C GLN A 498 -7.58 0.58 42.54
N GLU A 499 -8.10 1.57 41.80
CA GLU A 499 -8.92 2.63 42.37
C GLU A 499 -10.38 2.49 41.92
N LYS A 500 -11.31 2.44 42.89
CA LYS A 500 -12.75 2.39 42.62
C LYS A 500 -13.27 3.62 41.87
N SER A 501 -12.58 4.76 41.95
CA SER A 501 -12.90 5.99 41.21
C SER A 501 -12.70 5.88 39.69
N ASN A 502 -11.95 4.87 39.23
CA ASN A 502 -11.58 4.68 37.83
C ASN A 502 -12.57 3.79 37.05
N HIS A 503 -13.56 3.17 37.71
CA HIS A 503 -14.56 2.34 37.05
C HIS A 503 -15.93 2.46 37.70
N TYR A 504 -16.99 2.32 36.91
CA TYR A 504 -18.37 2.40 37.36
C TYR A 504 -19.21 1.35 36.64
N MET A 505 -19.90 0.50 37.40
CA MET A 505 -20.79 -0.52 36.82
C MET A 505 -22.23 -0.03 36.80
N ILE A 506 -22.88 -0.07 35.64
CA ILE A 506 -24.33 0.12 35.53
C ILE A 506 -24.96 -1.27 35.43
N LYS A 507 -25.79 -1.62 36.42
CA LYS A 507 -26.32 -2.98 36.65
C LYS A 507 -27.09 -3.60 35.47
N ASP A 508 -27.43 -2.84 34.42
CA ASP A 508 -28.30 -3.30 33.33
C ASP A 508 -27.68 -3.27 31.91
N THR A 509 -26.56 -2.58 31.67
CA THR A 509 -26.07 -2.32 30.28
C THR A 509 -24.58 -2.54 30.02
N GLY A 510 -23.80 -2.97 31.02
CA GLY A 510 -22.36 -3.23 30.92
C GLY A 510 -21.49 -2.41 31.88
N GLU A 511 -20.17 -2.55 31.78
CA GLU A 511 -19.19 -1.90 32.64
C GLU A 511 -18.64 -0.63 31.99
N PHE A 512 -18.52 0.46 32.76
CA PHE A 512 -17.88 1.69 32.33
C PHE A 512 -16.52 1.81 33.01
N VAL A 513 -15.49 2.10 32.23
CA VAL A 513 -14.11 2.20 32.71
C VAL A 513 -13.57 3.55 32.26
N VAL A 514 -13.01 4.35 33.16
CA VAL A 514 -12.35 5.60 32.80
C VAL A 514 -10.97 5.29 32.23
N SER A 515 -10.49 6.13 31.34
CA SER A 515 -9.05 6.20 31.04
C SER A 515 -8.23 6.43 32.33
N PRO A 516 -7.03 5.83 32.47
CA PRO A 516 -6.15 6.05 33.64
C PRO A 516 -5.68 7.50 33.75
N LYS A 517 -5.79 8.28 32.66
CA LYS A 517 -5.43 9.70 32.59
C LYS A 517 -6.68 10.55 32.69
N ASN A 518 -7.40 10.47 33.79
CA ASN A 518 -8.37 11.51 34.07
C ASN A 518 -7.57 12.77 34.43
N ILE A 519 -7.39 13.66 33.44
CA ILE A 519 -6.49 14.83 33.49
C ILE A 519 -6.78 15.78 34.68
N HIS A 520 -7.85 15.56 35.45
CA HIS A 520 -8.22 16.38 36.60
C HIS A 520 -8.58 15.59 37.87
N SER A 521 -8.18 14.32 38.00
CA SER A 521 -8.61 13.47 39.14
C SER A 521 -10.14 13.37 39.29
N ALA A 522 -10.90 13.68 38.23
CA ALA A 522 -12.35 13.82 38.31
C ALA A 522 -13.00 12.45 38.53
N VAL A 523 -13.77 12.25 39.59
CA VAL A 523 -14.34 10.92 39.87
C VAL A 523 -15.31 10.49 38.74
N LEU A 524 -15.31 9.20 38.36
CA LEU A 524 -16.40 8.66 37.54
C LEU A 524 -17.65 8.49 38.40
N ASN A 525 -18.64 9.34 38.18
CA ASN A 525 -19.92 9.27 38.85
C ASN A 525 -21.06 9.01 37.85
N ARG A 526 -22.27 8.80 38.38
CA ARG A 526 -23.48 8.52 37.59
C ARG A 526 -23.76 9.62 36.56
N ASP A 527 -23.54 10.88 36.92
CA ASP A 527 -23.84 12.03 36.05
C ASP A 527 -22.89 12.08 34.87
N ARG A 528 -21.59 11.92 35.10
CA ARG A 528 -20.59 11.85 34.02
C ARG A 528 -20.82 10.65 33.10
N ALA A 529 -21.13 9.48 33.66
CA ALA A 529 -21.50 8.32 32.86
C ALA A 529 -22.75 8.57 32.01
N THR A 530 -23.73 9.30 32.55
CA THR A 530 -24.96 9.67 31.84
C THR A 530 -24.68 10.68 30.71
N ILE A 531 -23.88 11.73 30.97
CA ILE A 531 -23.46 12.71 29.96
C ILE A 531 -22.72 11.99 28.82
N TYR A 532 -21.79 11.11 29.16
CA TYR A 532 -21.05 10.32 28.18
C TYR A 532 -21.97 9.41 27.35
N ARG A 533 -22.88 8.69 27.98
CA ARG A 533 -23.85 7.83 27.27
C ARG A 533 -24.77 8.63 26.36
N ASN A 534 -25.16 9.84 26.78
CA ASN A 534 -25.94 10.76 25.95
C ASN A 534 -25.12 11.25 24.76
N SER A 535 -23.84 11.57 24.95
CA SER A 535 -22.95 12.01 23.87
C SER A 535 -22.73 10.91 22.83
N ILE A 536 -22.60 9.63 23.24
CA ILE A 536 -22.59 8.48 22.31
C ILE A 536 -23.83 8.46 21.41
N ASN A 537 -24.98 8.95 21.90
CA ASN A 537 -26.21 9.05 21.12
C ASN A 537 -26.34 10.38 20.36
N GLY A 538 -25.28 11.19 20.29
CA GLY A 538 -25.25 12.49 19.63
C GLY A 538 -25.89 13.62 20.45
N LYS A 539 -26.20 13.39 21.73
CA LYS A 539 -26.81 14.39 22.63
C LYS A 539 -25.75 15.00 23.53
N LEU A 540 -25.20 16.14 23.11
CA LEU A 540 -24.27 16.93 23.93
C LEU A 540 -25.05 17.77 24.96
N PRO A 541 -24.52 17.99 26.17
CA PRO A 541 -25.18 18.83 27.17
C PRO A 541 -25.24 20.30 26.71
N PRO A 542 -26.26 21.07 27.16
CA PRO A 542 -26.32 22.51 26.92
C PRO A 542 -25.05 23.21 27.42
N GLY A 543 -24.49 24.10 26.60
CA GLY A 543 -23.26 24.82 26.94
C GLY A 543 -21.96 23.99 26.80
N MET A 544 -22.00 22.81 26.17
CA MET A 544 -20.77 22.08 25.85
C MET A 544 -19.84 22.92 24.98
N THR A 545 -18.59 23.08 25.42
CA THR A 545 -17.51 23.76 24.69
C THR A 545 -16.45 22.75 24.25
N VAL A 546 -15.60 23.13 23.29
CA VAL A 546 -14.52 22.29 22.77
C VAL A 546 -13.57 21.79 23.87
N ASN A 547 -13.24 22.65 24.84
CA ASN A 547 -12.36 22.33 25.98
C ASN A 547 -12.95 21.25 26.92
N LEU A 548 -14.27 21.07 26.90
CA LEU A 548 -14.98 20.09 27.73
C LEU A 548 -15.22 18.75 27.03
N VAL A 549 -14.98 18.68 25.70
CA VAL A 549 -15.22 17.47 24.90
C VAL A 549 -14.37 16.31 25.41
N GLU A 550 -13.09 16.55 25.67
CA GLU A 550 -12.20 15.47 26.10
C GLU A 550 -12.67 14.85 27.43
N LEU A 551 -12.97 15.70 28.41
CA LEU A 551 -13.39 15.31 29.76
C LEU A 551 -14.72 14.53 29.79
N HIS A 552 -15.71 14.96 29.01
CA HIS A 552 -17.08 14.44 29.08
C HIS A 552 -17.42 13.42 27.99
N CYS A 553 -16.73 13.45 26.86
CA CYS A 553 -17.08 12.64 25.69
C CYS A 553 -15.98 11.63 25.31
N LEU A 554 -14.70 11.87 25.64
CA LEU A 554 -13.60 11.07 25.10
C LEU A 554 -12.70 10.38 26.13
N PHE A 555 -12.63 10.84 27.39
CA PHE A 555 -11.88 10.17 28.46
C PHE A 555 -12.61 9.03 29.17
N ILE A 556 -13.90 8.89 28.91
CA ILE A 556 -14.69 7.76 29.39
C ILE A 556 -14.75 6.71 28.28
N HIS A 557 -14.62 5.43 28.67
CA HIS A 557 -14.70 4.29 27.78
C HIS A 557 -15.75 3.31 28.28
N GLN A 558 -16.67 2.89 27.42
CA GLN A 558 -17.62 1.84 27.72
C GLN A 558 -17.07 0.49 27.27
N VAL A 559 -17.15 -0.50 28.17
CA VAL A 559 -16.97 -1.90 27.84
C VAL A 559 -18.32 -2.59 27.92
N ARG A 560 -18.90 -2.87 26.76
CA ARG A 560 -20.18 -3.58 26.66
C ARG A 560 -19.94 -5.08 26.80
N LEU A 561 -20.68 -5.70 27.72
CA LEU A 561 -20.76 -7.14 27.87
C LEU A 561 -21.94 -7.65 27.02
N LEU A 562 -21.63 -8.26 25.88
CA LEU A 562 -22.61 -8.83 24.95
C LEU A 562 -23.17 -10.17 25.44
N ARG A 563 -22.40 -10.89 26.27
CA ARG A 563 -22.80 -12.15 26.91
C ARG A 563 -22.49 -12.09 28.40
N ARG A 564 -23.32 -12.73 29.22
CA ARG A 564 -23.13 -12.81 30.68
C ARG A 564 -22.39 -14.07 31.11
N ASP A 565 -22.44 -15.12 30.29
CA ASP A 565 -21.83 -16.41 30.59
C ASP A 565 -20.30 -16.28 30.72
N PRO A 566 -19.65 -17.06 31.61
CA PRO A 566 -18.20 -17.10 31.72
C PRO A 566 -17.52 -17.52 30.41
N LEU A 567 -16.32 -16.99 30.12
CA LEU A 567 -15.60 -17.28 28.86
C LEU A 567 -15.15 -18.73 28.65
N LEU A 568 -14.82 -19.47 29.72
CA LEU A 568 -14.18 -20.81 29.65
C LEU A 568 -14.78 -21.79 30.68
N ASP A 569 -16.11 -22.01 30.67
CA ASP A 569 -16.80 -22.85 31.67
C ASP A 569 -16.47 -22.47 33.14
N GLY A 570 -16.19 -21.18 33.37
CA GLY A 570 -15.80 -20.64 34.67
C GLY A 570 -14.28 -20.65 34.96
N GLY A 571 -13.45 -21.17 34.06
CA GLY A 571 -12.00 -21.11 34.14
C GLY A 571 -11.42 -19.71 33.90
N MET A 572 -10.32 -19.38 34.57
CA MET A 572 -9.58 -18.13 34.35
C MET A 572 -8.70 -18.24 33.10
N ILE A 573 -8.63 -17.17 32.30
CA ILE A 573 -7.62 -17.05 31.25
C ILE A 573 -6.28 -16.80 31.93
N THR A 574 -5.34 -17.73 31.72
CA THR A 574 -3.99 -17.66 32.26
C THR A 574 -3.07 -16.84 31.37
N ALA A 575 -1.98 -16.38 31.96
CA ALA A 575 -0.97 -15.66 31.22
C ALA A 575 -0.15 -16.65 30.39
N ALA A 576 -0.45 -16.71 29.09
CA ALA A 576 0.30 -17.51 28.13
C ALA A 576 1.20 -16.62 27.26
N PRO A 577 2.34 -17.15 26.75
CA PRO A 577 3.15 -16.46 25.75
C PRO A 577 2.37 -16.05 24.49
N SER A 578 1.30 -16.79 24.19
CA SER A 578 0.34 -16.49 23.13
C SER A 578 -1.07 -16.90 23.56
N ILE A 579 -2.06 -16.02 23.40
CA ILE A 579 -3.47 -16.34 23.60
C ILE A 579 -4.02 -16.98 22.30
N PRO A 580 -4.61 -18.19 22.36
CA PRO A 580 -5.12 -18.88 21.19
C PRO A 580 -6.32 -18.17 20.54
N SER A 581 -6.52 -18.39 19.24
CA SER A 581 -7.61 -17.79 18.46
C SER A 581 -8.99 -18.07 19.03
N GLN A 582 -9.23 -19.29 19.53
CA GLN A 582 -10.51 -19.68 20.14
C GLN A 582 -10.83 -18.82 21.37
N THR A 583 -9.85 -18.59 22.24
CA THR A 583 -9.99 -17.71 23.42
C THR A 583 -10.20 -16.26 23.00
N ILE A 584 -9.47 -15.78 21.97
CA ILE A 584 -9.66 -14.43 21.44
C ILE A 584 -11.09 -14.26 20.88
N GLN A 585 -11.60 -15.25 20.15
CA GLN A 585 -12.97 -15.23 19.65
C GLN A 585 -14.00 -15.23 20.79
N ALA A 586 -13.78 -16.00 21.85
CA ALA A 586 -14.63 -15.97 23.04
C ALA A 586 -14.65 -14.58 23.67
N ILE A 587 -13.47 -13.96 23.85
CA ILE A 587 -13.35 -12.58 24.35
C ILE A 587 -14.13 -11.61 23.46
N ARG A 588 -13.94 -11.67 22.13
CA ARG A 588 -14.63 -10.80 21.16
C ARG A 588 -16.15 -10.99 21.15
N LYS A 589 -16.65 -12.21 21.41
CA LYS A 589 -18.08 -12.52 21.53
C LYS A 589 -18.69 -11.98 22.83
N LYS A 590 -17.88 -11.73 23.85
CA LYS A 590 -18.33 -11.23 25.16
C LYS A 590 -18.09 -9.74 25.35
N TYR A 591 -16.91 -9.22 25.00
CA TYR A 591 -16.48 -7.86 25.32
C TYR A 591 -16.31 -7.01 24.06
N VAL A 592 -16.87 -5.80 24.10
CA VAL A 592 -16.63 -4.76 23.09
C VAL A 592 -16.32 -3.45 23.78
N CYS A 593 -15.16 -2.86 23.46
CA CYS A 593 -14.79 -1.54 23.94
C CYS A 593 -14.80 -0.51 22.79
N ASP A 594 -15.14 0.72 23.10
CA ASP A 594 -15.18 1.86 22.18
C ASP A 594 -13.84 2.63 22.05
N CYS A 595 -12.78 2.13 22.66
CA CYS A 595 -11.47 2.78 22.61
C CYS A 595 -10.71 2.40 21.34
N ALA A 596 -9.91 3.34 20.82
CA ALA A 596 -9.13 3.16 19.60
C ALA A 596 -8.25 1.89 19.62
N LEU A 597 -7.63 1.58 20.76
CA LEU A 597 -6.71 0.44 20.87
C LEU A 597 -7.41 -0.91 20.66
N PHE A 598 -8.67 -1.03 21.08
CA PHE A 598 -9.47 -2.23 20.85
C PHE A 598 -9.73 -2.45 19.35
N TYR A 599 -10.02 -1.38 18.60
CA TYR A 599 -10.20 -1.46 17.14
C TYR A 599 -8.88 -1.67 16.39
N GLN A 600 -7.77 -1.15 16.91
CA GLN A 600 -6.45 -1.37 16.31
C GLN A 600 -6.00 -2.84 16.42
N THR A 601 -6.10 -3.42 17.62
CA THR A 601 -5.68 -4.81 17.89
C THR A 601 -6.72 -5.85 17.48
N GLY A 602 -8.00 -5.45 17.46
CA GLY A 602 -9.15 -6.28 17.23
C GLY A 602 -9.71 -6.98 18.46
N TRP A 603 -9.03 -7.00 19.61
CA TRP A 603 -9.53 -7.82 20.73
C TRP A 603 -9.08 -7.42 22.13
N GLN A 604 -8.01 -6.63 22.26
CA GLN A 604 -7.50 -6.24 23.58
C GLN A 604 -7.31 -4.72 23.71
N CYS A 605 -7.59 -4.23 24.90
CA CYS A 605 -7.20 -2.93 25.39
C CYS A 605 -7.21 -2.95 26.92
N SER A 606 -6.69 -1.91 27.55
CA SER A 606 -6.66 -1.82 29.02
C SER A 606 -8.05 -1.89 29.65
N HIS A 607 -9.08 -1.34 28.99
CA HIS A 607 -10.45 -1.38 29.51
C HIS A 607 -11.05 -2.78 29.49
N VAL A 608 -10.83 -3.54 28.40
CA VAL A 608 -11.31 -4.94 28.31
C VAL A 608 -10.58 -5.82 29.32
N VAL A 609 -9.27 -5.63 29.51
CA VAL A 609 -8.51 -6.36 30.53
C VAL A 609 -8.97 -5.99 31.95
N ALA A 610 -9.25 -4.73 32.22
CA ALA A 610 -9.83 -4.30 33.50
C ALA A 610 -11.20 -4.96 33.72
N ALA A 611 -12.07 -4.95 32.71
CA ALA A 611 -13.39 -5.58 32.78
C ALA A 611 -13.32 -7.09 33.06
N MET A 612 -12.46 -7.82 32.32
CA MET A 612 -12.22 -9.25 32.59
C MET A 612 -11.70 -9.50 34.01
N THR A 613 -10.91 -8.58 34.58
CA THR A 613 -10.43 -8.68 35.96
C THR A 613 -11.57 -8.50 36.96
N LEU A 614 -12.45 -7.51 36.73
CA LEU A 614 -13.64 -7.26 37.56
C LEU A 614 -14.64 -8.42 37.51
N GLN A 615 -14.78 -9.05 36.34
CA GLN A 615 -15.57 -10.27 36.12
C GLN A 615 -14.89 -11.55 36.66
N LYS A 616 -13.70 -11.44 37.26
CA LYS A 616 -12.90 -12.55 37.79
C LYS A 616 -12.52 -13.60 36.75
N GLU A 617 -12.45 -13.22 35.48
CA GLU A 617 -12.05 -14.09 34.38
C GLU A 617 -10.53 -14.11 34.16
N ILE A 618 -9.83 -13.11 34.69
CA ILE A 618 -8.36 -13.06 34.71
C ILE A 618 -7.83 -12.61 36.07
N SER A 619 -6.61 -13.04 36.38
CA SER A 619 -5.83 -12.50 37.50
C SER A 619 -4.81 -11.51 36.99
N ILE A 620 -5.03 -10.21 37.21
CA ILE A 620 -4.10 -9.16 36.74
C ILE A 620 -2.69 -9.32 37.31
N GLN A 621 -2.58 -9.79 38.55
CA GLN A 621 -1.31 -10.11 39.19
C GLN A 621 -0.63 -11.32 38.52
N GLY A 622 -1.43 -12.34 38.16
CA GLY A 622 -0.93 -13.46 37.36
C GLY A 622 -0.41 -13.01 35.99
N MET A 623 -1.13 -12.11 35.32
CA MET A 623 -0.70 -11.53 34.05
C MET A 623 0.62 -10.77 34.17
N LEU A 624 0.74 -9.90 35.18
CA LEU A 624 1.95 -9.11 35.42
C LEU A 624 3.17 -9.98 35.75
N LYS A 625 2.99 -11.05 36.54
CA LYS A 625 4.07 -11.99 36.88
C LYS A 625 4.61 -12.74 35.67
N ALA A 626 3.76 -13.00 34.68
CA ALA A 626 4.11 -13.74 33.48
C ALA A 626 4.55 -12.85 32.30
N LEU A 627 4.34 -11.53 32.39
CA LEU A 627 5.03 -10.61 31.49
C LEU A 627 6.53 -10.83 31.68
N PRO A 628 7.33 -10.89 30.60
CA PRO A 628 8.76 -11.01 30.75
C PRO A 628 9.23 -9.87 31.65
N THR A 629 9.72 -10.21 32.85
CA THR A 629 10.45 -9.28 33.70
C THR A 629 11.52 -8.71 32.80
N ARG A 630 11.55 -7.39 32.71
CA ARG A 630 12.56 -6.68 31.94
C ARG A 630 13.90 -7.07 32.58
N LYS A 631 14.55 -8.13 32.11
CA LYS A 631 16.01 -8.17 32.12
C LYS A 631 16.34 -6.91 31.35
N LEU A 632 16.90 -5.91 32.04
CA LEU A 632 17.61 -4.82 31.41
C LEU A 632 18.43 -5.49 30.31
N SER A 633 18.02 -5.28 29.07
CA SER A 633 18.66 -5.90 27.94
C SER A 633 20.07 -5.34 27.95
N GLY A 634 21.03 -6.14 28.40
CA GLY A 634 22.47 -5.92 28.27
C GLY A 634 22.94 -5.97 26.81
N GLY A 635 22.06 -5.59 25.87
CA GLY A 635 22.41 -5.19 24.53
C GLY A 635 22.75 -3.71 24.60
N VAL A 636 24.04 -3.43 24.74
CA VAL A 636 24.67 -2.12 24.60
C VAL A 636 24.07 -1.41 23.37
N LEU A 637 23.21 -0.42 23.60
CA LEU A 637 23.01 0.66 22.64
C LEU A 637 24.36 1.37 22.61
N LYS A 638 25.17 1.09 21.58
CA LYS A 638 26.54 1.62 21.43
C LYS A 638 26.61 3.14 21.50
N TYR A 639 25.48 3.82 21.32
CA TYR A 639 25.28 5.24 21.61
C TYR A 639 23.86 5.47 22.14
N PRO A 640 23.67 6.16 23.26
CA PRO A 640 22.35 6.65 23.65
C PRO A 640 21.86 7.69 22.61
N ALA A 641 20.54 7.84 22.49
CA ALA A 641 19.96 8.96 21.73
C ALA A 641 20.55 10.29 22.23
N ARG A 642 20.56 11.33 21.39
CA ARG A 642 21.12 12.66 21.73
C ARG A 642 20.00 13.66 22.04
N PRO A 643 19.34 13.60 23.22
CA PRO A 643 18.25 14.48 23.62
C PRO A 643 18.76 15.88 24.01
N LEU A 644 19.45 16.54 23.09
CA LEU A 644 19.83 17.95 23.21
C LEU A 644 18.57 18.80 23.01
N HIS A 645 18.43 19.84 23.83
CA HIS A 645 17.29 20.76 23.86
C HIS A 645 15.94 20.18 24.30
N TRP A 646 15.90 18.90 24.66
CA TRP A 646 14.70 18.27 25.19
C TRP A 646 14.31 18.88 26.54
N ASN A 647 13.01 19.07 26.75
CA ASN A 647 12.49 19.57 28.01
C ASN A 647 12.50 18.45 29.06
N LEU A 648 12.99 18.79 30.24
CA LEU A 648 13.19 17.95 31.41
C LEU A 648 12.42 18.51 32.59
N MET A 649 12.04 17.68 33.54
CA MET A 649 11.44 18.13 34.78
C MET A 649 12.04 17.41 35.97
N LYS A 650 12.54 18.16 36.95
CA LYS A 650 13.12 17.64 38.18
C LYS A 650 12.42 18.24 39.39
N GLU A 651 12.09 17.37 40.33
CA GLU A 651 11.55 17.77 41.62
C GLU A 651 12.67 18.34 42.49
N SER A 652 12.41 19.45 43.17
CA SER A 652 13.36 20.11 44.05
C SER A 652 12.64 20.78 45.21
N LYS A 653 13.25 20.73 46.39
CA LYS A 653 12.77 21.43 47.57
C LYS A 653 13.35 22.84 47.56
N ILE A 654 12.48 23.84 47.60
CA ILE A 654 12.87 25.25 47.57
C ILE A 654 12.21 25.93 48.76
N PRO A 655 12.96 26.72 49.56
CA PRO A 655 12.38 27.46 50.68
C PRO A 655 11.41 28.53 50.15
N ASP A 656 10.24 28.64 50.76
CA ASP A 656 9.29 29.72 50.55
C ASP A 656 9.67 30.99 51.34
N ASP A 657 8.90 32.07 51.17
CA ASP A 657 9.13 33.36 51.84
C ASP A 657 9.02 33.28 53.38
N SER A 658 8.51 32.16 53.92
CA SER A 658 8.45 31.86 55.36
C SER A 658 9.63 31.01 55.86
N GLY A 659 10.53 30.59 54.97
CA GLY A 659 11.65 29.70 55.27
C GLY A 659 11.27 28.21 55.32
N SER A 660 10.04 27.85 54.92
CA SER A 660 9.57 26.45 54.87
C SER A 660 9.90 25.83 53.51
N GLU A 661 10.39 24.58 53.50
CA GLU A 661 10.69 23.88 52.24
C GLU A 661 9.41 23.45 51.50
N VAL A 662 9.21 23.97 50.30
CA VAL A 662 8.10 23.60 49.40
C VAL A 662 8.64 22.78 48.24
N GLU A 663 7.99 21.66 47.93
CA GLU A 663 8.31 20.85 46.76
C GLU A 663 7.83 21.55 45.48
N GLN A 664 8.78 21.83 44.59
CA GLN A 664 8.52 22.45 43.29
C GLN A 664 9.12 21.61 42.16
N PHE A 665 8.42 21.57 41.04
CA PHE A 665 8.91 20.93 39.81
C PHE A 665 9.58 21.97 38.92
N LEU A 666 10.89 21.83 38.76
CA LEU A 666 11.70 22.71 37.93
C LEU A 666 11.75 22.19 36.50
N LEU A 667 11.37 23.05 35.56
CA LEU A 667 11.56 22.79 34.14
C LEU A 667 13.03 22.98 33.77
N GLY A 668 13.60 22.10 32.97
CA GLY A 668 14.97 22.21 32.50
C GLY A 668 15.15 21.76 31.07
N LYS A 669 16.37 21.93 30.54
CA LYS A 669 16.74 21.49 29.19
C LYS A 669 18.10 20.81 29.18
N GLY A 670 18.25 19.80 28.33
CA GLY A 670 19.56 19.23 28.00
C GLY A 670 20.40 20.23 27.20
N ILE A 671 21.57 20.61 27.71
CA ILE A 671 22.45 21.63 27.09
C ILE A 671 23.67 21.01 26.39
N SER A 672 24.25 19.96 26.95
CA SER A 672 25.36 19.22 26.36
C SER A 672 25.37 17.78 26.89
N TRP A 673 26.18 16.92 26.28
CA TRP A 673 26.40 15.55 26.75
C TRP A 673 27.86 15.18 26.61
N GLY A 674 28.30 14.19 27.37
CA GLY A 674 29.65 13.67 27.34
C GLY A 674 29.71 12.23 27.81
N GLU A 675 30.91 11.67 27.78
CA GLU A 675 31.20 10.30 28.19
C GLU A 675 32.41 10.32 29.12
N THR A 676 32.36 9.58 30.22
CA THR A 676 33.50 9.40 31.13
C THR A 676 33.45 7.98 31.66
N ASN A 677 34.53 7.21 31.51
CA ASN A 677 34.62 5.80 31.94
C ASN A 677 33.45 4.93 31.42
N ASP A 678 33.13 5.03 30.12
CA ASP A 678 32.00 4.34 29.46
C ASP A 678 30.60 4.67 30.03
N VAL A 679 30.47 5.71 30.86
CA VAL A 679 29.20 6.23 31.36
C VAL A 679 28.83 7.51 30.64
N PHE A 680 27.73 7.48 29.89
CA PHE A 680 27.16 8.66 29.24
C PHE A 680 26.43 9.54 30.25
N PHE A 681 26.66 10.84 30.16
CA PHE A 681 25.99 11.84 30.98
C PHE A 681 25.55 13.05 30.15
N TRP A 682 24.55 13.76 30.68
CA TRP A 682 24.00 14.98 30.11
C TRP A 682 24.13 16.12 31.10
N MET A 683 24.62 17.26 30.63
CA MET A 683 24.52 18.50 31.37
C MET A 683 23.15 19.10 31.08
N THR A 684 22.45 19.50 32.14
CA THR A 684 21.09 20.01 32.07
C THR A 684 21.01 21.32 32.82
N LYS A 685 20.23 22.29 32.31
CA LYS A 685 20.00 23.58 32.96
C LYS A 685 18.54 23.72 33.34
N PHE A 686 18.26 23.95 34.61
CA PHE A 686 16.90 24.11 35.15
C PHE A 686 16.51 25.60 35.28
N SER A 687 15.21 25.87 35.45
CA SER A 687 14.61 27.20 35.51
C SER A 687 15.12 28.05 36.67
N ASN A 688 15.59 27.42 37.75
CA ASN A 688 16.28 28.07 38.86
C ASN A 688 17.75 28.43 38.56
N GLY A 689 18.21 28.22 37.32
CA GLY A 689 19.59 28.48 36.90
C GLY A 689 20.58 27.35 37.19
N ALA A 690 20.19 26.33 37.98
CA ALA A 690 21.07 25.23 38.35
C ALA A 690 21.46 24.39 37.13
N GLN A 691 22.75 24.06 37.04
CA GLN A 691 23.27 23.12 36.05
C GLN A 691 23.60 21.79 36.73
N VAL A 692 22.97 20.72 36.27
CA VAL A 692 23.09 19.39 36.87
C VAL A 692 23.55 18.39 35.83
N LYS A 693 24.55 17.59 36.20
CA LYS A 693 24.99 16.41 35.45
C LYS A 693 24.04 15.25 35.78
N LEU A 694 23.39 14.69 34.75
CA LEU A 694 22.49 13.54 34.88
C LEU A 694 23.01 12.35 34.09
N GLU A 695 23.01 11.17 34.71
CA GLU A 695 23.25 9.92 34.00
C GLU A 695 22.00 9.45 33.24
N CYS A 696 22.16 8.43 32.38
CA CYS A 696 21.10 7.95 31.49
C CYS A 696 19.78 7.64 32.23
N GLN A 697 19.85 7.00 33.40
CA GLN A 697 18.68 6.65 34.20
C GLN A 697 17.99 7.90 34.79
N GLU A 698 18.76 8.81 35.39
CA GLU A 698 18.24 10.05 35.98
C GLU A 698 17.65 10.99 34.92
N LEU A 699 18.26 11.04 33.74
CA LEU A 699 17.75 11.75 32.59
C LEU A 699 16.41 11.15 32.13
N ALA A 700 16.33 9.82 32.02
CA ALA A 700 15.10 9.13 31.64
C ALA A 700 13.96 9.41 32.64
N GLU A 701 14.26 9.49 33.93
CA GLU A 701 13.31 9.88 34.96
C GLU A 701 12.84 11.32 34.81
N CYS A 702 13.76 12.26 34.56
CA CYS A 702 13.42 13.66 34.33
C CYS A 702 12.60 13.87 33.04
N LEU A 703 12.90 13.11 31.98
CA LEU A 703 12.13 13.10 30.73
C LEU A 703 10.74 12.49 30.93
N THR A 704 10.66 11.41 31.69
CA THR A 704 9.38 10.77 32.03
C THR A 704 8.54 11.71 32.87
N ARG A 705 9.13 12.43 33.83
CA ARG A 705 8.44 13.46 34.61
C ARG A 705 7.99 14.62 33.72
N ALA A 706 8.85 15.15 32.85
CA ALA A 706 8.46 16.21 31.90
C ALA A 706 7.24 15.80 31.07
N TYR A 707 7.28 14.59 30.51
CA TYR A 707 6.16 14.00 29.77
C TYR A 707 4.90 13.83 30.63
N THR A 708 5.07 13.38 31.87
CA THR A 708 3.95 13.12 32.80
C THR A 708 3.27 14.41 33.24
N HIS A 709 4.03 15.50 33.40
CA HIS A 709 3.55 16.82 33.77
C HIS A 709 3.20 17.71 32.55
N GLY A 710 3.10 17.13 31.35
CA GLY A 710 2.58 17.81 30.16
C GLY A 710 3.57 18.74 29.46
N ALA A 711 4.86 18.71 29.81
CA ALA A 711 5.88 19.40 29.05
C ALA A 711 6.18 18.64 27.74
N ASP A 712 6.24 19.35 26.63
CA ASP A 712 6.68 18.80 25.35
C ASP A 712 8.15 18.38 25.44
N VAL A 713 8.40 17.08 25.57
CA VAL A 713 9.74 16.55 25.83
C VAL A 713 10.73 16.85 24.71
N ALA A 714 10.31 16.86 23.45
CA ALA A 714 11.23 17.11 22.34
C ALA A 714 11.47 18.61 22.10
N GLY A 715 10.62 19.47 22.66
CA GLY A 715 10.52 20.89 22.33
C GLY A 715 10.01 21.10 20.90
N ALA A 716 9.48 22.30 20.63
CA ALA A 716 9.16 22.70 19.27
C ALA A 716 10.44 22.61 18.42
N VAL A 717 10.47 21.65 17.50
CA VAL A 717 11.51 21.58 16.47
C VAL A 717 11.32 22.81 15.60
N ALA A 718 12.13 23.84 15.82
CA ALA A 718 12.37 24.85 14.81
C ALA A 718 12.95 24.10 13.60
N TYR A 719 12.16 23.97 12.54
CA TYR A 719 12.66 23.60 11.22
C TYR A 719 13.49 24.74 10.65
#